data_AF-A0A5D6YAQ9-F1
#
_entry.id   AF-A0A5D6YAQ9-F1
#
_cell.length_a   1.000
_cell.length_b   1.000
_cell.length_c   1.000
_cell.angle_alpha   90.00
_cell.angle_beta   90.00
_cell.angle_gamma   90.00
#
_symmetry.space_group_name_H-M   'P 1'
#
loop_
_entity.id
_entity.type
_entity.pdbx_description
1 polymer ?
#
loop_
_entity_poly.entity_id
_entity_poly.type
_entity_poly.pdbx_seq_one_letter_code
_entity_poly.pdbx_strand_id
1 'polypeptide(L)'
;MLSPVTMLLRQRTLRFSVRDAMRSRLLPALAASAHAQQTTTAPFSSYSNAPPPSSVATRLMQIVASESHIREYRRVYGTPGVTRTTVIKIGGEVIENELDTLVDSLVFLRDAGLFPILVHGAGPQMNAELARAGVEPQYVKGNRVTDKQTLAIAKKIFLKANRTIVDALVAAGAPARPITSGVFEATLKDLPVYGYVGDVSQIWGDSVESAIASGQIPVLSCLGESADGQTLNINADVAARELALCLQPYKTIFINAKGGWVEDDGTKLKEIDMAKQYAAMAARDYTGRQGTLLKLNEINALLQGLPSSSSVALTSASALSREILSSCSTGTVCIRGDKPQQPAAAAADAGVAGSSSDAKPKRRVGLIGARGYVGRELLRLIGQHPELELVCASSRALVGQKVVDLANAPPLNPHTNLPAASGGGGARQRLHLSDELKFCDLGLEQIPTSALAASVDVWILALPNGHCEQYARALDGLKREGTVIVDVSADQRFSPSWVYGLPEAPGGRARLVGATHIANPGCYATGAQLGLLPLLGGKPEVSGGLLDLRIPPHVFGVSGYSGAGTGLSNANNPKVLADNIVAYKSVGHIHEREVSHQLGTPVRFMPHVAPFFQGIHLTLSTQLSESAAAGLTDARVHELFREFYAGEALVRVTPAIPLVKDNARAHHATVGGFQLDPATGRLAVVVTIDNLLKGAATQAVQNVNIALGLDELAGIITPQ
;
A
#
# COMPACT_ATOMS: atom_id res chain seq x y z
N MET A 1 41.43 -69.02 -25.22
CA MET A 1 41.35 -67.73 -25.94
C MET A 1 39.88 -67.47 -26.23
N LEU A 2 39.26 -66.28 -26.10
CA LEU A 2 39.51 -65.02 -25.36
C LEU A 2 38.06 -64.53 -25.01
N SER A 3 37.64 -64.17 -23.79
CA SER A 3 38.17 -63.21 -22.78
C SER A 3 37.93 -61.74 -23.17
N PRO A 4 37.48 -60.83 -22.26
CA PRO A 4 36.63 -61.00 -21.05
C PRO A 4 35.57 -59.88 -20.85
N VAL A 5 34.67 -59.80 -19.84
CA VAL A 5 33.96 -60.76 -18.97
C VAL A 5 32.72 -60.04 -18.37
N THR A 6 31.59 -60.73 -18.24
CA THR A 6 30.43 -60.32 -17.42
C THR A 6 30.49 -60.98 -16.05
N MET A 7 30.02 -60.35 -14.96
CA MET A 7 29.76 -61.12 -13.72
C MET A 7 28.52 -60.71 -12.92
N LEU A 8 27.50 -61.58 -12.97
CA LEU A 8 26.50 -61.77 -11.92
C LEU A 8 27.12 -62.53 -10.74
N LEU A 9 26.49 -62.47 -9.55
CA LEU A 9 26.16 -63.58 -8.63
C LEU A 9 25.46 -62.98 -7.39
N ARG A 10 24.19 -63.30 -7.13
CA ARG A 10 23.69 -64.36 -6.21
C ARG A 10 24.22 -64.34 -4.77
N GLN A 11 23.28 -64.08 -3.85
CA GLN A 11 23.00 -64.83 -2.61
C GLN A 11 24.18 -65.31 -1.73
N ARG A 12 24.21 -64.81 -0.49
CA ARG A 12 24.35 -65.67 0.71
C ARG A 12 23.58 -65.09 1.90
N THR A 13 23.13 -65.97 2.78
CA THR A 13 22.27 -65.71 3.95
C THR A 13 22.86 -66.41 5.19
N LEU A 14 22.21 -66.26 6.35
CA LEU A 14 22.49 -66.94 7.64
C LEU A 14 23.67 -66.29 8.43
N ARG A 15 23.66 -66.19 9.77
CA ARG A 15 22.65 -66.60 10.78
C ARG A 15 22.78 -65.82 12.12
N PHE A 16 21.69 -65.91 12.88
CA PHE A 16 21.51 -65.82 14.35
C PHE A 16 22.72 -66.23 15.23
N SER A 17 22.83 -65.92 16.53
CA SER A 17 22.15 -65.02 17.51
C SER A 17 22.79 -65.29 18.91
N VAL A 18 22.12 -64.93 20.03
CA VAL A 18 22.31 -65.44 21.42
C VAL A 18 23.52 -64.88 22.19
N ARG A 19 23.44 -64.41 23.47
CA ARG A 19 22.35 -63.95 24.38
C ARG A 19 22.97 -63.33 25.66
N ASP A 20 22.12 -62.69 26.49
CA ASP A 20 22.01 -62.71 27.98
C ASP A 20 23.21 -63.06 28.91
N ALA A 21 23.26 -62.65 30.20
CA ALA A 21 22.69 -61.53 30.97
C ALA A 21 23.13 -61.64 32.46
N MET A 22 23.42 -60.52 33.14
CA MET A 22 23.31 -60.37 34.60
C MET A 22 22.84 -58.92 34.88
N ARG A 23 21.75 -58.60 35.60
CA ARG A 23 21.17 -59.08 36.89
C ARG A 23 22.09 -58.79 38.08
N SER A 24 21.65 -58.13 39.17
CA SER A 24 20.29 -57.62 39.49
C SER A 24 20.24 -56.77 40.79
N ARG A 25 19.14 -55.99 40.95
CA ARG A 25 18.55 -55.48 42.23
C ARG A 25 19.35 -54.36 42.95
N LEU A 26 18.75 -53.45 43.73
CA LEU A 26 17.38 -53.39 44.32
C LEU A 26 16.54 -52.13 43.95
N LEU A 27 15.26 -52.21 44.34
CA LEU A 27 14.18 -51.18 44.33
C LEU A 27 14.18 -50.35 45.65
N PRO A 28 13.25 -49.39 45.89
CA PRO A 28 12.20 -48.76 45.05
C PRO A 28 12.58 -47.27 44.76
N ALA A 29 11.74 -46.28 44.45
CA ALA A 29 10.28 -46.07 44.21
C ALA A 29 10.15 -44.88 43.21
N LEU A 30 9.00 -44.33 42.76
CA LEU A 30 7.55 -44.58 42.85
C LEU A 30 6.93 -44.00 41.53
N ALA A 31 5.61 -44.07 41.29
CA ALA A 31 5.00 -43.61 40.03
C ALA A 31 3.99 -42.45 40.19
N ALA A 32 4.20 -41.36 39.44
CA ALA A 32 3.21 -40.32 39.14
C ALA A 32 3.56 -39.57 37.83
N SER A 33 2.53 -39.16 37.07
CA SER A 33 2.54 -38.19 35.96
C SER A 33 3.80 -38.05 35.09
N ALA A 34 3.85 -38.80 33.99
CA ALA A 34 4.80 -38.58 32.89
C ALA A 34 4.53 -37.23 32.19
N HIS A 35 5.22 -36.17 32.61
CA HIS A 35 5.28 -34.92 31.87
C HIS A 35 6.16 -35.10 30.62
N ALA A 36 5.51 -35.26 29.46
CA ALA A 36 6.20 -35.07 28.19
C ALA A 36 6.76 -33.64 28.13
N GLN A 37 8.01 -33.49 27.71
CA GLN A 37 8.69 -32.20 27.72
C GLN A 37 7.99 -31.23 26.77
N GLN A 38 7.32 -30.22 27.33
CA GLN A 38 6.83 -29.09 26.55
C GLN A 38 8.03 -28.28 26.05
N THR A 39 8.39 -28.46 24.78
CA THR A 39 9.07 -27.42 24.01
C THR A 39 8.10 -26.26 23.87
N THR A 40 8.19 -25.29 24.79
CA THR A 40 7.30 -24.13 24.87
C THR A 40 7.61 -23.14 23.74
N THR A 41 7.21 -23.49 22.52
CA THR A 41 6.97 -22.54 21.43
C THR A 41 5.78 -21.66 21.84
N ALA A 42 6.05 -20.67 22.68
CA ALA A 42 5.05 -19.71 23.11
C ALA A 42 4.41 -19.07 21.86
N PRO A 43 3.07 -19.00 21.79
CA PRO A 43 2.41 -18.32 20.68
C PRO A 43 2.84 -16.85 20.66
N PHE A 44 2.77 -16.22 19.49
CA PHE A 44 3.07 -14.80 19.31
C PHE A 44 2.32 -13.96 20.35
N SER A 45 3.00 -13.53 21.41
CA SER A 45 2.59 -12.33 22.11
C SER A 45 2.66 -11.22 21.09
N SER A 46 1.54 -10.51 20.91
CA SER A 46 1.55 -9.20 20.30
C SER A 46 2.58 -8.31 20.99
N TYR A 47 2.97 -7.21 20.33
CA TYR A 47 3.31 -6.02 21.09
C TYR A 47 2.25 -5.81 22.16
N SER A 48 2.68 -5.69 23.41
CA SER A 48 1.75 -5.67 24.53
C SER A 48 0.83 -4.46 24.40
N ASN A 49 -0.49 -4.69 24.46
CA ASN A 49 -1.48 -3.62 24.66
C ASN A 49 -1.45 -3.07 26.10
N ALA A 50 -0.34 -3.25 26.82
CA ALA A 50 -0.02 -2.42 27.97
C ALA A 50 -0.03 -0.94 27.54
N PRO A 51 -0.63 -0.04 28.33
CA PRO A 51 -0.46 1.39 28.09
C PRO A 51 1.04 1.74 28.12
N PRO A 52 1.49 2.73 27.34
CA PRO A 52 2.88 3.18 27.42
C PRO A 52 3.22 3.56 28.86
N PRO A 53 4.48 3.33 29.33
CA PRO A 53 4.88 3.61 30.71
C PRO A 53 4.43 5.00 31.17
N SER A 54 4.07 5.15 32.45
CA SER A 54 3.47 6.40 32.96
C SER A 54 4.33 7.65 32.70
N SER A 55 5.65 7.49 32.65
CA SER A 55 6.62 8.49 32.19
C SER A 55 6.43 8.89 30.71
N VAL A 56 6.27 7.91 29.82
CA VAL A 56 6.02 8.10 28.37
C VAL A 56 4.65 8.72 28.15
N ALA A 57 3.61 8.26 28.86
CA ALA A 57 2.28 8.89 28.82
C ALA A 57 2.31 10.35 29.29
N THR A 58 3.08 10.66 30.34
CA THR A 58 3.26 12.04 30.84
C THR A 58 4.02 12.90 29.83
N ARG A 59 5.11 12.39 29.26
CA ARG A 59 5.94 13.10 28.26
C ARG A 59 5.17 13.31 26.94
N LEU A 60 4.30 12.37 26.57
CA LEU A 60 3.32 12.54 25.49
C LEU A 60 2.36 13.69 25.80
N MET A 61 1.70 13.71 26.98
CA MET A 61 0.78 14.80 27.37
C MET A 61 1.46 16.18 27.42
N GLN A 62 2.76 16.26 27.73
CA GLN A 62 3.54 17.50 27.69
C GLN A 62 3.85 18.00 26.27
N ILE A 63 3.98 17.09 25.29
CA ILE A 63 4.23 17.41 23.88
C ILE A 63 2.90 17.69 23.14
N VAL A 64 1.87 16.90 23.46
CA VAL A 64 0.55 16.86 22.83
C VAL A 64 -0.38 17.86 23.51
N ALA A 65 0.00 19.14 23.47
CA ALA A 65 -0.64 20.23 24.23
C ALA A 65 -2.05 20.65 23.74
N SER A 66 -2.70 19.89 22.86
CA SER A 66 -4.02 20.24 22.29
C SER A 66 -4.75 19.04 21.70
N GLU A 67 -6.09 19.16 21.60
CA GLU A 67 -6.95 18.23 20.86
C GLU A 67 -6.51 18.02 19.41
N SER A 68 -5.96 19.05 18.74
CA SER A 68 -5.41 18.90 17.39
C SER A 68 -4.19 17.97 17.36
N HIS A 69 -3.28 18.08 18.34
CA HIS A 69 -2.15 17.15 18.47
C HIS A 69 -2.61 15.73 18.85
N ILE A 70 -3.61 15.56 19.73
CA ILE A 70 -4.18 14.24 20.05
C ILE A 70 -4.77 13.60 18.78
N ARG A 71 -5.48 14.40 17.98
CA ARG A 71 -6.11 13.95 16.73
C ARG A 71 -5.08 13.59 15.67
N GLU A 72 -4.02 14.36 15.51
CA GLU A 72 -2.93 14.03 14.59
C GLU A 72 -2.17 12.78 15.06
N TYR A 73 -1.85 12.68 16.35
CA TYR A 73 -1.24 11.47 16.92
C TYR A 73 -2.09 10.21 16.64
N ARG A 74 -3.41 10.29 16.81
CA ARG A 74 -4.32 9.16 16.52
C ARG A 74 -4.52 8.93 15.01
N ARG A 75 -4.50 9.99 14.17
CA ARG A 75 -4.59 9.91 12.70
C ARG A 75 -3.38 9.23 12.09
N VAL A 76 -2.17 9.55 12.56
CA VAL A 76 -0.93 9.00 12.01
C VAL A 76 -0.57 7.67 12.70
N TYR A 77 -0.66 7.58 14.02
CA TYR A 77 -0.08 6.47 14.80
C TYR A 77 -1.14 5.58 15.51
N GLY A 78 -2.41 5.97 15.51
CA GLY A 78 -3.49 5.28 16.23
C GLY A 78 -4.16 4.11 15.49
N THR A 79 -3.55 3.57 14.42
CA THR A 79 -4.11 2.45 13.63
C THR A 79 -3.58 1.10 14.15
N PRO A 80 -4.40 0.24 14.78
CA PRO A 80 -3.91 -1.02 15.34
C PRO A 80 -3.34 -1.95 14.26
N GLY A 81 -2.15 -2.50 14.52
CA GLY A 81 -1.48 -3.44 13.60
C GLY A 81 -0.75 -2.81 12.41
N VAL A 82 -0.57 -1.49 12.37
CA VAL A 82 0.22 -0.80 11.32
C VAL A 82 1.49 -0.20 11.94
N THR A 83 2.61 -0.91 11.80
CA THR A 83 3.93 -0.39 12.21
C THR A 83 4.32 0.82 11.35
N ARG A 84 4.41 2.00 11.96
CA ARG A 84 4.81 3.25 11.27
C ARG A 84 6.33 3.43 11.35
N THR A 85 6.97 3.46 10.19
CA THR A 85 8.40 3.72 10.04
C THR A 85 8.70 5.20 9.76
N THR A 86 9.93 5.63 10.04
CA THR A 86 10.41 6.98 9.72
C THR A 86 11.91 6.92 9.45
N VAL A 87 12.35 7.41 8.29
CA VAL A 87 13.80 7.46 7.96
C VAL A 87 14.40 8.71 8.61
N ILE A 88 15.45 8.49 9.41
CA ILE A 88 16.13 9.54 10.19
C ILE A 88 17.61 9.54 9.81
N LYS A 89 18.03 10.59 9.10
CA LYS A 89 19.42 10.83 8.75
C LYS A 89 20.13 11.57 9.89
N ILE A 90 21.22 11.00 10.39
CA ILE A 90 22.02 11.55 11.50
C ILE A 90 23.30 12.18 10.96
N GLY A 91 23.57 13.44 11.30
CA GLY A 91 24.85 14.10 11.04
C GLY A 91 25.96 13.62 11.99
N GLY A 92 27.21 13.52 11.51
CA GLY A 92 28.32 12.99 12.31
C GLY A 92 28.60 13.80 13.59
N GLU A 93 28.38 15.11 13.56
CA GLU A 93 28.51 16.03 14.71
C GLU A 93 27.58 15.65 15.87
N VAL A 94 26.39 15.11 15.56
CA VAL A 94 25.37 14.68 16.54
C VAL A 94 25.86 13.43 17.30
N ILE A 95 26.62 12.57 16.63
CA ILE A 95 27.21 11.35 17.22
C ILE A 95 28.36 11.69 18.18
N GLU A 96 29.03 12.83 17.96
CA GLU A 96 30.10 13.33 18.83
C GLU A 96 29.59 14.14 20.03
N ASN A 97 28.55 14.96 19.84
CA ASN A 97 28.20 16.03 20.80
C ASN A 97 26.77 15.93 21.39
N GLU A 98 25.86 15.16 20.78
CA GLU A 98 24.43 15.08 21.16
C GLU A 98 23.96 13.62 21.36
N LEU A 99 24.86 12.63 21.43
CA LEU A 99 24.51 11.20 21.36
C LEU A 99 23.47 10.78 22.41
N ASP A 100 23.66 11.16 23.66
CA ASP A 100 22.73 10.80 24.75
C ASP A 100 21.33 11.42 24.52
N THR A 101 21.28 12.67 24.05
CA THR A 101 20.03 13.39 23.72
C THR A 101 19.32 12.76 22.52
N LEU A 102 20.08 12.24 21.55
CA LEU A 102 19.57 11.49 20.41
C LEU A 102 18.99 10.15 20.86
N VAL A 103 19.72 9.40 21.70
CA VAL A 103 19.28 8.12 22.25
C VAL A 103 18.00 8.27 23.08
N ASP A 104 17.96 9.23 24.02
CA ASP A 104 16.77 9.58 24.82
C ASP A 104 15.52 9.83 23.97
N SER A 105 15.72 10.49 22.82
CA SER A 105 14.64 10.80 21.88
C SER A 105 14.21 9.57 21.08
N LEU A 106 15.16 8.73 20.66
CA LEU A 106 14.88 7.49 19.91
C LEU A 106 14.22 6.41 20.77
N VAL A 107 14.63 6.26 22.04
CA VAL A 107 13.97 5.39 23.03
C VAL A 107 12.52 5.82 23.22
N PHE A 108 12.28 7.12 23.46
CA PHE A 108 10.93 7.66 23.64
C PHE A 108 10.04 7.47 22.39
N LEU A 109 10.59 7.60 21.17
CA LEU A 109 9.84 7.34 19.94
C LEU A 109 9.43 5.87 19.82
N ARG A 110 10.34 4.93 20.12
CA ARG A 110 10.03 3.50 20.17
C ARG A 110 8.90 3.21 21.14
N ASP A 111 8.94 3.80 22.34
CA ASP A 111 7.92 3.60 23.37
C ASP A 111 6.58 4.29 23.07
N ALA A 112 6.59 5.29 22.19
CA ALA A 112 5.39 5.85 21.56
C ALA A 112 4.90 5.04 20.34
N GLY A 113 5.47 3.86 20.07
CA GLY A 113 5.06 2.95 18.99
C GLY A 113 5.63 3.25 17.60
N LEU A 114 6.68 4.06 17.52
CA LEU A 114 7.30 4.53 16.27
C LEU A 114 8.59 3.76 16.00
N PHE A 115 8.80 3.27 14.78
CA PHE A 115 10.01 2.53 14.42
C PHE A 115 10.96 3.40 13.57
N PRO A 116 11.92 4.10 14.20
CA PRO A 116 12.89 4.89 13.46
C PRO A 116 13.87 3.99 12.71
N ILE A 117 14.24 4.39 11.50
CA ILE A 117 15.24 3.74 10.65
C ILE A 117 16.38 4.72 10.48
N LEU A 118 17.54 4.42 11.06
CA LEU A 118 18.63 5.39 11.19
C LEU A 118 19.63 5.24 10.04
N VAL A 119 19.98 6.34 9.38
CA VAL A 119 21.07 6.40 8.38
C VAL A 119 22.11 7.39 8.87
N HIS A 120 23.31 6.93 9.23
CA HIS A 120 24.29 7.80 9.91
C HIS A 120 25.47 8.19 9.01
N GLY A 121 25.81 9.48 9.03
CA GLY A 121 27.10 9.97 8.53
C GLY A 121 28.25 9.74 9.51
N ALA A 122 29.46 10.13 9.12
CA ALA A 122 30.64 10.19 10.00
C ALA A 122 31.65 11.27 9.55
N GLY A 123 31.15 12.44 9.12
CA GLY A 123 31.94 13.48 8.44
C GLY A 123 33.12 14.04 9.24
N PRO A 124 32.91 14.60 10.45
CA PRO A 124 33.97 15.11 11.31
C PRO A 124 34.97 14.01 11.71
N GLN A 125 34.48 12.85 12.15
CA GLN A 125 35.27 11.69 12.52
C GLN A 125 36.25 11.31 11.39
N MET A 126 35.75 11.26 10.15
CA MET A 126 36.52 10.88 8.97
C MET A 126 37.47 12.00 8.51
N ASN A 127 37.22 13.27 8.82
CA ASN A 127 38.18 14.36 8.60
C ASN A 127 39.36 14.26 9.57
N ALA A 128 39.07 14.08 10.87
CA ALA A 128 40.10 13.98 11.91
C ALA A 128 41.03 12.77 11.69
N GLU A 129 40.49 11.64 11.25
CA GLU A 129 41.25 10.41 11.02
C GLU A 129 42.03 10.42 9.68
N LEU A 130 41.53 11.12 8.64
CA LEU A 130 42.34 11.36 7.43
C LEU A 130 43.52 12.30 7.72
N ALA A 131 43.30 13.37 8.50
CA ALA A 131 44.38 14.26 8.94
C ALA A 131 45.44 13.53 9.77
N ARG A 132 45.03 12.63 10.69
CA ARG A 132 45.93 11.74 11.43
C ARG A 132 46.71 10.77 10.54
N ALA A 133 46.13 10.36 9.41
CA ALA A 133 46.76 9.50 8.42
C ALA A 133 47.61 10.26 7.37
N GLY A 134 47.72 11.59 7.46
CA GLY A 134 48.43 12.42 6.49
C GLY A 134 47.75 12.52 5.12
N VAL A 135 46.45 12.25 5.03
CA VAL A 135 45.67 12.28 3.79
C VAL A 135 44.84 13.55 3.71
N GLU A 136 45.11 14.41 2.73
CA GLU A 136 44.30 15.60 2.49
C GLU A 136 42.95 15.25 1.84
N PRO A 137 41.80 15.64 2.43
CA PRO A 137 40.49 15.26 1.93
C PRO A 137 40.06 16.09 0.72
N GLN A 138 40.13 15.49 -0.47
CA GLN A 138 39.69 16.11 -1.72
C GLN A 138 38.16 15.99 -1.94
N TYR A 139 37.55 17.01 -2.58
CA TYR A 139 36.11 17.06 -2.85
C TYR A 139 35.81 17.49 -4.28
N VAL A 140 34.90 16.77 -4.95
CA VAL A 140 34.39 17.09 -6.29
C VAL A 140 32.86 17.12 -6.24
N LYS A 141 32.25 18.24 -6.65
CA LYS A 141 30.78 18.45 -6.66
C LYS A 141 30.08 18.08 -5.32
N GLY A 142 30.74 18.36 -4.19
CA GLY A 142 30.24 18.07 -2.84
C GLY A 142 30.46 16.63 -2.34
N ASN A 143 30.90 15.70 -3.20
CA ASN A 143 31.30 14.35 -2.80
C ASN A 143 32.80 14.29 -2.50
N ARG A 144 33.21 13.45 -1.55
CA ARG A 144 34.62 13.25 -1.22
C ARG A 144 35.24 12.24 -2.17
N VAL A 145 36.36 12.60 -2.79
CA VAL A 145 37.16 11.65 -3.58
C VAL A 145 37.65 10.56 -2.63
N THR A 146 37.39 9.30 -2.96
CA THR A 146 37.58 8.16 -2.07
C THR A 146 38.49 7.13 -2.75
N ASP A 147 39.80 7.28 -2.60
CA ASP A 147 40.76 6.27 -3.05
C ASP A 147 40.74 5.00 -2.15
N LYS A 148 41.62 4.03 -2.41
CA LYS A 148 41.70 2.80 -1.59
C LYS A 148 42.06 3.08 -0.12
N GLN A 149 42.95 4.03 0.15
CA GLN A 149 43.36 4.40 1.51
C GLN A 149 42.21 5.12 2.25
N THR A 150 41.57 6.08 1.57
CA THR A 150 40.40 6.80 2.09
C THR A 150 39.22 5.86 2.34
N LEU A 151 38.96 4.89 1.45
CA LEU A 151 37.91 3.87 1.64
C LEU A 151 38.20 2.98 2.86
N ALA A 152 39.45 2.54 3.04
CA ALA A 152 39.85 1.71 4.17
C ALA A 152 39.73 2.44 5.52
N ILE A 153 39.96 3.76 5.53
CA ILE A 153 39.68 4.62 6.69
C ILE A 153 38.16 4.78 6.87
N ALA A 154 37.44 5.19 5.83
CA ALA A 154 35.98 5.38 5.84
C ALA A 154 35.24 4.16 6.39
N LYS A 155 35.56 2.94 5.92
CA LYS A 155 34.94 1.69 6.39
C LYS A 155 35.15 1.50 7.89
N LYS A 156 36.35 1.73 8.44
CA LYS A 156 36.61 1.67 9.88
C LYS A 156 35.80 2.69 10.67
N ILE A 157 35.69 3.92 10.16
CA ILE A 157 35.00 5.03 10.84
C ILE A 157 33.48 4.87 10.81
N PHE A 158 32.89 4.45 9.68
CA PHE A 158 31.47 4.10 9.63
C PHE A 158 31.14 2.93 10.56
N LEU A 159 31.92 1.85 10.56
CA LEU A 159 31.72 0.72 11.48
C LEU A 159 31.82 1.13 12.96
N LYS A 160 32.76 2.02 13.31
CA LYS A 160 32.88 2.57 14.66
C LYS A 160 31.65 3.41 15.04
N ALA A 161 31.22 4.33 14.18
CA ALA A 161 30.06 5.19 14.43
C ALA A 161 28.75 4.39 14.52
N ASN A 162 28.57 3.38 13.67
CA ASN A 162 27.42 2.47 13.69
C ASN A 162 27.31 1.77 15.05
N ARG A 163 28.43 1.16 15.49
CA ARG A 163 28.51 0.49 16.79
C ARG A 163 28.29 1.45 17.95
N THR A 164 28.88 2.66 17.93
CA THR A 164 28.65 3.68 18.98
C THR A 164 27.17 4.04 19.14
N ILE A 165 26.41 4.17 18.04
CA ILE A 165 24.95 4.42 18.12
C ILE A 165 24.21 3.19 18.68
N VAL A 166 24.55 1.99 18.19
CA VAL A 166 23.90 0.74 18.60
C VAL A 166 24.16 0.41 20.08
N ASP A 167 25.42 0.50 20.53
CA ASP A 167 25.83 0.26 21.92
C ASP A 167 25.10 1.23 22.87
N ALA A 168 25.00 2.51 22.50
CA ALA A 168 24.31 3.53 23.31
C ALA A 168 22.79 3.32 23.37
N LEU A 169 22.15 2.95 22.25
CA LEU A 169 20.73 2.56 22.23
C LEU A 169 20.48 1.34 23.13
N VAL A 170 21.31 0.29 23.00
CA VAL A 170 21.18 -0.94 23.79
C VAL A 170 21.40 -0.68 25.29
N ALA A 171 22.38 0.17 25.65
CA ALA A 171 22.62 0.60 27.03
C ALA A 171 21.43 1.37 27.62
N ALA A 172 20.72 2.18 26.82
CA ALA A 172 19.48 2.85 27.19
C ALA A 172 18.22 1.96 27.12
N GLY A 173 18.37 0.64 26.94
CA GLY A 173 17.25 -0.30 26.88
C GLY A 173 16.48 -0.31 25.56
N ALA A 174 17.04 0.25 24.48
CA ALA A 174 16.50 0.14 23.12
C ALA A 174 17.22 -0.97 22.31
N PRO A 175 16.54 -2.09 21.98
CA PRO A 175 17.05 -3.04 21.02
C PRO A 175 17.32 -2.34 19.68
N ALA A 176 18.55 -2.47 19.19
CA ALA A 176 19.00 -1.92 17.92
C ALA A 176 19.72 -3.01 17.12
N ARG A 177 19.66 -2.94 15.78
CA ARG A 177 20.38 -3.85 14.89
C ARG A 177 21.41 -3.07 14.08
N PRO A 178 22.72 -3.38 14.18
CA PRO A 178 23.72 -2.84 13.29
C PRO A 178 23.52 -3.43 11.89
N ILE A 179 23.38 -2.57 10.88
CA ILE A 179 23.25 -2.96 9.47
C ILE A 179 24.34 -2.21 8.70
N THR A 180 25.47 -2.88 8.52
CA THR A 180 26.73 -2.22 8.12
C THR A 180 27.08 -2.37 6.64
N SER A 181 26.41 -3.28 5.93
CA SER A 181 26.41 -3.42 4.47
C SER A 181 25.13 -4.19 4.04
N GLY A 182 25.02 -4.62 2.77
CA GLY A 182 23.90 -5.45 2.30
C GLY A 182 22.52 -4.77 2.21
N VAL A 183 22.46 -3.43 2.24
CA VAL A 183 21.22 -2.65 1.97
C VAL A 183 21.36 -1.80 0.72
N PHE A 184 22.48 -1.10 0.57
CA PHE A 184 22.72 -0.24 -0.58
C PHE A 184 23.54 -0.97 -1.64
N GLU A 185 22.89 -1.41 -2.71
CA GLU A 185 23.61 -1.76 -3.92
C GLU A 185 23.97 -0.48 -4.66
N ALA A 186 25.21 -0.37 -5.16
CA ALA A 186 25.68 0.84 -5.82
C ALA A 186 26.53 0.55 -7.06
N THR A 187 26.31 1.31 -8.12
CA THR A 187 27.22 1.38 -9.28
C THR A 187 28.33 2.40 -9.00
N LEU A 188 29.55 2.09 -9.43
CA LEU A 188 30.67 3.00 -9.27
C LEU A 188 30.48 4.23 -10.18
N LYS A 189 30.54 5.42 -9.58
CA LYS A 189 30.15 6.69 -10.22
C LYS A 189 31.08 7.11 -11.37
N ASP A 190 32.36 7.30 -11.06
CA ASP A 190 33.46 7.55 -12.01
C ASP A 190 34.78 7.31 -11.23
N LEU A 191 35.55 6.29 -11.62
CA LEU A 191 36.75 5.86 -10.88
C LEU A 191 37.89 6.90 -10.97
N PRO A 192 38.25 7.44 -12.15
CA PRO A 192 39.17 8.57 -12.28
C PRO A 192 38.79 9.81 -11.45
N VAL A 193 37.51 10.18 -11.37
CA VAL A 193 37.07 11.48 -10.79
C VAL A 193 36.72 11.40 -9.30
N TYR A 194 36.09 10.31 -8.83
CA TYR A 194 35.67 10.17 -7.43
C TYR A 194 36.29 8.97 -6.70
N GLY A 195 36.96 8.06 -7.41
CA GLY A 195 37.44 6.81 -6.83
C GLY A 195 36.29 5.83 -6.53
N TYR A 196 36.36 5.18 -5.37
CA TYR A 196 35.39 4.21 -4.86
C TYR A 196 34.15 4.89 -4.24
N VAL A 197 33.54 5.80 -4.98
CA VAL A 197 32.25 6.41 -4.65
C VAL A 197 31.15 5.78 -5.50
N GLY A 198 30.07 5.36 -4.85
CA GLY A 198 28.92 4.73 -5.49
C GLY A 198 27.72 5.66 -5.60
N ASP A 199 27.05 5.62 -6.74
CA ASP A 199 25.64 6.01 -6.83
C ASP A 199 24.78 4.76 -6.58
N VAL A 200 23.76 4.87 -5.73
CA VAL A 200 22.90 3.74 -5.38
C VAL A 200 22.10 3.28 -6.60
N SER A 201 22.18 2.00 -6.94
CA SER A 201 21.42 1.35 -8.01
C SER A 201 20.17 0.65 -7.50
N GLN A 202 20.22 0.06 -6.30
CA GLN A 202 19.09 -0.68 -5.71
C GLN A 202 19.15 -0.66 -4.18
N ILE A 203 17.98 -0.71 -3.54
CA ILE A 203 17.82 -0.93 -2.10
C ILE A 203 17.37 -2.38 -1.85
N TRP A 204 18.05 -3.06 -0.92
CA TRP A 204 17.71 -4.40 -0.44
C TRP A 204 17.12 -4.29 0.99
N GLY A 205 15.81 -4.53 1.11
CA GLY A 205 15.04 -4.23 2.32
C GLY A 205 15.14 -5.28 3.45
N ASP A 206 15.46 -6.53 3.11
CA ASP A 206 15.32 -7.73 3.95
C ASP A 206 15.91 -7.57 5.37
N SER A 207 17.12 -7.01 5.47
CA SER A 207 17.81 -6.77 6.75
C SER A 207 17.10 -5.73 7.64
N VAL A 208 16.50 -4.71 7.01
CA VAL A 208 15.77 -3.62 7.66
C VAL A 208 14.40 -4.09 8.10
N GLU A 209 13.67 -4.80 7.22
CA GLU A 209 12.39 -5.43 7.51
C GLU A 209 12.51 -6.45 8.66
N SER A 210 13.54 -7.31 8.62
CA SER A 210 13.83 -8.26 9.68
C SER A 210 14.14 -7.58 11.02
N ALA A 211 14.81 -6.42 11.03
CA ALA A 211 15.06 -5.65 12.26
C ALA A 211 13.74 -5.14 12.86
N ILE A 212 12.89 -4.51 12.04
CA ILE A 212 11.59 -3.95 12.44
C ILE A 212 10.67 -5.07 12.95
N ALA A 213 10.59 -6.19 12.24
CA ALA A 213 9.81 -7.37 12.66
C ALA A 213 10.33 -8.00 13.96
N SER A 214 11.63 -7.85 14.27
CA SER A 214 12.25 -8.27 15.53
C SER A 214 12.18 -7.21 16.63
N GLY A 215 11.54 -6.06 16.39
CA GLY A 215 11.43 -4.96 17.34
C GLY A 215 12.71 -4.17 17.59
N GLN A 216 13.68 -4.27 16.69
CA GLN A 216 14.97 -3.62 16.79
C GLN A 216 15.03 -2.38 15.89
N ILE A 217 15.58 -1.28 16.39
CA ILE A 217 15.89 -0.07 15.60
C ILE A 217 17.01 -0.41 14.60
N PRO A 218 16.77 -0.43 13.27
CA PRO A 218 17.84 -0.66 12.31
C PRO A 218 18.75 0.58 12.20
N VAL A 219 20.06 0.37 12.30
CA VAL A 219 21.09 1.43 12.23
C VAL A 219 22.00 1.17 11.04
N LEU A 220 21.87 1.98 9.99
CA LEU A 220 22.50 1.77 8.69
C LEU A 220 23.74 2.65 8.49
N SER A 221 24.84 2.01 8.10
CA SER A 221 26.05 2.69 7.59
C SER A 221 25.85 3.17 6.15
N CYS A 222 26.48 4.29 5.78
CA CYS A 222 26.49 4.81 4.41
C CYS A 222 27.55 4.13 3.52
N LEU A 223 27.59 2.80 3.56
CA LEU A 223 28.47 1.96 2.74
C LEU A 223 27.60 1.17 1.75
N GLY A 224 27.99 1.23 0.48
CA GLY A 224 27.40 0.44 -0.59
C GLY A 224 28.27 -0.74 -0.98
N GLU A 225 27.69 -1.67 -1.72
CA GLU A 225 28.39 -2.78 -2.36
C GLU A 225 27.95 -2.84 -3.84
N SER A 226 28.88 -2.95 -4.78
CA SER A 226 28.56 -3.24 -6.17
C SER A 226 28.23 -4.73 -6.37
N ALA A 227 27.66 -5.09 -7.52
CA ALA A 227 27.20 -6.45 -7.81
C ALA A 227 28.31 -7.54 -7.79
N ASP A 228 29.59 -7.14 -7.77
CA ASP A 228 30.77 -8.00 -7.61
C ASP A 228 31.30 -8.06 -6.14
N GLY A 229 30.68 -7.33 -5.22
CA GLY A 229 31.05 -7.26 -3.80
C GLY A 229 32.06 -6.16 -3.44
N GLN A 230 32.52 -5.32 -4.37
CA GLN A 230 33.40 -4.19 -4.03
C GLN A 230 32.63 -3.15 -3.20
N THR A 231 33.12 -2.87 -1.97
CA THR A 231 32.54 -1.82 -1.12
C THR A 231 32.76 -0.43 -1.74
N LEU A 232 31.73 0.42 -1.73
CA LEU A 232 31.75 1.80 -2.20
C LEU A 232 31.31 2.76 -1.09
N ASN A 233 31.85 3.97 -1.09
CA ASN A 233 31.43 5.06 -0.21
C ASN A 233 30.18 5.75 -0.80
N ILE A 234 29.11 5.91 -0.01
CA ILE A 234 27.88 6.60 -0.45
C ILE A 234 27.72 7.89 0.36
N ASN A 235 27.25 8.96 -0.29
CA ASN A 235 26.88 10.17 0.39
C ASN A 235 25.69 9.94 1.35
N ALA A 236 25.84 10.31 2.63
CA ALA A 236 24.84 10.02 3.65
C ALA A 236 23.47 10.71 3.44
N ASP A 237 23.41 11.83 2.72
CA ASP A 237 22.13 12.46 2.35
C ASP A 237 21.47 11.74 1.15
N VAL A 238 22.25 11.22 0.19
CA VAL A 238 21.77 10.34 -0.91
C VAL A 238 21.28 8.99 -0.37
N ALA A 239 22.04 8.36 0.54
CA ALA A 239 21.64 7.09 1.16
C ALA A 239 20.30 7.22 1.90
N ALA A 240 20.09 8.33 2.61
CA ALA A 240 18.81 8.63 3.24
C ALA A 240 17.71 8.94 2.23
N ARG A 241 18.01 9.63 1.11
CA ARG A 241 17.07 9.87 0.01
C ARG A 241 16.56 8.54 -0.56
N GLU A 242 17.43 7.67 -1.04
CA GLU A 242 17.02 6.43 -1.71
C GLU A 242 16.29 5.47 -0.78
N LEU A 243 16.72 5.37 0.48
CA LEU A 243 16.00 4.59 1.48
C LEU A 243 14.60 5.15 1.76
N ALA A 244 14.44 6.49 1.82
CA ALA A 244 13.14 7.12 1.98
C ALA A 244 12.25 7.00 0.72
N LEU A 245 12.83 7.08 -0.49
CA LEU A 245 12.10 6.85 -1.74
C LEU A 245 11.61 5.40 -1.84
N CYS A 246 12.41 4.43 -1.42
CA CYS A 246 12.05 3.01 -1.38
C CYS A 246 10.96 2.72 -0.31
N LEU A 247 11.11 3.25 0.91
CA LEU A 247 10.23 2.92 2.04
C LEU A 247 8.99 3.83 2.17
N GLN A 248 8.93 4.95 1.44
CA GLN A 248 7.82 5.91 1.41
C GLN A 248 7.30 6.33 2.82
N PRO A 249 8.17 6.77 3.75
CA PRO A 249 7.77 7.10 5.12
C PRO A 249 6.92 8.38 5.18
N TYR A 250 6.13 8.51 6.25
CA TYR A 250 5.24 9.66 6.44
C TYR A 250 5.99 10.99 6.65
N LYS A 251 7.08 10.95 7.42
CA LYS A 251 8.07 12.04 7.55
C LYS A 251 9.45 11.46 7.21
N THR A 252 10.34 12.28 6.64
CA THR A 252 11.79 11.99 6.59
C THR A 252 12.53 13.10 7.32
N ILE A 253 13.52 12.77 8.15
CA ILE A 253 14.11 13.72 9.10
C ILE A 253 15.62 13.76 8.96
N PHE A 254 16.19 14.96 8.94
CA PHE A 254 17.63 15.22 8.82
C PHE A 254 18.12 15.94 10.09
N ILE A 255 18.66 15.18 11.05
CA ILE A 255 19.14 15.70 12.32
C ILE A 255 20.49 16.39 12.13
N ASN A 256 20.62 17.62 12.62
CA ASN A 256 21.87 18.39 12.62
C ASN A 256 21.99 19.31 13.84
N ALA A 257 23.22 19.66 14.22
CA ALA A 257 23.50 20.45 15.43
C ALA A 257 23.01 21.90 15.38
N LYS A 258 22.79 22.48 14.18
CA LYS A 258 22.11 23.78 14.02
C LYS A 258 20.59 23.69 14.22
N GLY A 259 20.06 22.48 14.35
CA GLY A 259 18.66 22.20 14.57
C GLY A 259 17.72 22.63 13.45
N GLY A 260 18.20 22.82 12.21
CA GLY A 260 17.39 23.32 11.09
C GLY A 260 18.22 23.74 9.89
N TRP A 261 17.66 24.62 9.07
CA TRP A 261 18.35 25.42 8.05
C TRP A 261 18.63 26.82 8.61
N VAL A 262 19.86 27.30 8.45
CA VAL A 262 20.31 28.61 8.94
C VAL A 262 21.06 29.29 7.80
N GLU A 263 20.62 30.50 7.46
CA GLU A 263 21.18 31.36 6.42
C GLU A 263 22.44 32.10 6.92
N ASP A 264 23.13 32.81 6.03
CA ASP A 264 24.46 33.40 6.30
C ASP A 264 24.45 34.63 7.22
N ASP A 265 23.29 35.24 7.41
CA ASP A 265 22.99 36.27 8.43
C ASP A 265 22.70 35.68 9.82
N GLY A 266 22.66 34.35 9.94
CA GLY A 266 22.24 33.64 11.15
C GLY A 266 20.72 33.39 11.24
N THR A 267 19.92 33.81 10.26
CA THR A 267 18.47 33.61 10.27
C THR A 267 18.12 32.13 10.09
N LYS A 268 17.43 31.55 11.08
CA LYS A 268 16.87 30.20 10.98
C LYS A 268 15.54 30.22 10.23
N LEU A 269 15.46 29.53 9.09
CA LEU A 269 14.23 29.41 8.33
C LEU A 269 13.25 28.46 9.05
N LYS A 270 11.97 28.81 9.13
CA LYS A 270 10.92 27.90 9.65
C LYS A 270 10.42 26.92 8.59
N GLU A 271 10.39 27.36 7.34
CA GLU A 271 9.89 26.61 6.19
C GLU A 271 10.75 26.91 4.96
N ILE A 272 10.85 25.95 4.04
CA ILE A 272 11.39 26.14 2.68
C ILE A 272 10.41 25.51 1.69
N ASP A 273 9.80 26.36 0.85
CA ASP A 273 9.02 25.96 -0.31
C ASP A 273 9.96 25.71 -1.48
N MET A 274 10.16 24.45 -1.86
CA MET A 274 11.10 24.12 -2.94
C MET A 274 10.66 24.65 -4.30
N ALA A 275 9.36 24.64 -4.63
CA ALA A 275 8.87 25.12 -5.92
C ALA A 275 9.06 26.63 -6.13
N LYS A 276 9.05 27.43 -5.04
CA LYS A 276 9.28 28.88 -5.07
C LYS A 276 10.75 29.26 -4.82
N GLN A 277 11.44 28.58 -3.90
CA GLN A 277 12.73 29.02 -3.38
C GLN A 277 13.94 28.22 -3.90
N TYR A 278 13.78 26.94 -4.32
CA TYR A 278 14.91 26.08 -4.69
C TYR A 278 15.83 26.72 -5.75
N ALA A 279 15.26 27.25 -6.83
CA ALA A 279 16.05 27.83 -7.93
C ALA A 279 16.87 29.05 -7.47
N ALA A 280 16.29 29.92 -6.65
CA ALA A 280 16.96 31.10 -6.10
C ALA A 280 18.00 30.75 -5.02
N MET A 281 17.76 29.68 -4.25
CA MET A 281 18.73 29.19 -3.25
C MET A 281 19.90 28.47 -3.94
N ALA A 282 19.63 27.52 -4.85
CA ALA A 282 20.65 26.72 -5.52
C ALA A 282 21.57 27.52 -6.46
N ALA A 283 21.14 28.73 -6.88
CA ALA A 283 21.95 29.65 -7.68
C ALA A 283 22.91 30.54 -6.87
N ARG A 284 22.91 30.45 -5.52
CA ARG A 284 23.82 31.19 -4.64
C ARG A 284 25.24 30.63 -4.68
N ASP A 285 26.22 31.42 -4.23
CA ASP A 285 27.58 30.94 -4.04
C ASP A 285 27.73 30.06 -2.78
N TYR A 286 28.06 28.79 -3.01
CA TYR A 286 28.37 27.78 -2.00
C TYR A 286 29.85 27.37 -2.01
N THR A 287 30.75 28.25 -2.46
CA THR A 287 32.19 28.07 -2.33
C THR A 287 32.57 27.85 -0.86
N GLY A 288 33.32 26.77 -0.60
CA GLY A 288 33.66 26.30 0.76
C GLY A 288 32.50 25.66 1.53
N ARG A 289 31.28 25.61 0.96
CA ARG A 289 30.04 25.13 1.60
C ARG A 289 29.26 24.17 0.70
N GLN A 290 29.95 23.45 -0.19
CA GLN A 290 29.34 22.64 -1.26
C GLN A 290 28.44 21.51 -0.72
N GLY A 291 28.68 21.03 0.51
CA GLY A 291 27.79 20.08 1.18
C GLY A 291 26.40 20.64 1.52
N THR A 292 26.26 21.96 1.70
CA THR A 292 24.97 22.63 1.93
C THR A 292 24.15 22.66 0.64
N LEU A 293 24.78 23.00 -0.50
CA LEU A 293 24.14 22.91 -1.82
C LEU A 293 23.74 21.48 -2.15
N LEU A 294 24.61 20.50 -1.90
CA LEU A 294 24.29 19.09 -2.13
C LEU A 294 23.08 18.67 -1.28
N LYS A 295 23.04 19.02 0.02
CA LYS A 295 21.86 18.76 0.86
C LYS A 295 20.59 19.43 0.34
N LEU A 296 20.65 20.66 -0.17
CA LEU A 296 19.49 21.32 -0.78
C LEU A 296 18.96 20.52 -1.99
N ASN A 297 19.88 20.08 -2.86
CA ASN A 297 19.56 19.28 -4.04
C ASN A 297 18.98 17.91 -3.66
N GLU A 298 19.56 17.24 -2.65
CA GLU A 298 19.07 15.96 -2.13
C GLU A 298 17.66 16.07 -1.53
N ILE A 299 17.40 17.13 -0.74
CA ILE A 299 16.08 17.36 -0.14
C ILE A 299 15.04 17.72 -1.20
N ASN A 300 15.40 18.53 -2.21
CA ASN A 300 14.51 18.80 -3.34
C ASN A 300 14.22 17.52 -4.13
N ALA A 301 15.24 16.75 -4.52
CA ALA A 301 15.07 15.48 -5.23
C ALA A 301 14.18 14.49 -4.45
N LEU A 302 14.39 14.39 -3.13
CA LEU A 302 13.55 13.62 -2.23
C LEU A 302 12.08 14.09 -2.25
N LEU A 303 11.84 15.40 -2.16
CA LEU A 303 10.49 15.99 -2.20
C LEU A 303 9.82 15.89 -3.58
N GLN A 304 10.58 15.80 -4.68
CA GLN A 304 10.01 15.49 -6.00
C GLN A 304 9.65 14.00 -6.15
N GLY A 305 10.35 13.09 -5.45
CA GLY A 305 10.07 11.64 -5.49
C GLY A 305 9.08 11.12 -4.43
N LEU A 306 8.94 11.78 -3.28
CA LEU A 306 7.92 11.48 -2.26
C LEU A 306 6.56 12.14 -2.58
N PRO A 307 5.43 11.66 -2.03
CA PRO A 307 4.12 12.34 -2.14
C PRO A 307 4.13 13.76 -1.55
N SER A 308 3.26 14.68 -2.01
CA SER A 308 3.20 16.06 -1.45
C SER A 308 2.90 16.11 0.05
N SER A 309 2.22 15.08 0.58
CA SER A 309 1.92 14.93 2.00
C SER A 309 3.11 14.53 2.88
N SER A 310 4.24 14.12 2.27
CA SER A 310 5.46 13.81 3.00
C SER A 310 6.32 15.07 3.08
N SER A 311 6.59 15.53 4.29
CA SER A 311 7.54 16.62 4.55
C SER A 311 8.93 16.10 4.89
N VAL A 312 9.93 16.93 4.61
CA VAL A 312 11.31 16.69 5.04
C VAL A 312 11.66 17.69 6.13
N ALA A 313 11.89 17.24 7.36
CA ALA A 313 12.19 18.12 8.49
C ALA A 313 13.70 18.13 8.81
N LEU A 314 14.29 19.32 8.92
CA LEU A 314 15.63 19.50 9.49
C LEU A 314 15.47 19.93 10.95
N THR A 315 16.02 19.20 11.91
CA THR A 315 15.78 19.44 13.35
C THR A 315 16.99 19.03 14.22
N SER A 316 16.99 19.32 15.52
CA SER A 316 18.05 18.88 16.47
C SER A 316 17.68 17.56 17.14
N ALA A 317 18.63 16.91 17.82
CA ALA A 317 18.32 15.69 18.59
C ALA A 317 17.27 15.99 19.67
N SER A 318 17.46 17.11 20.40
CA SER A 318 16.56 17.61 21.45
C SER A 318 15.15 18.03 20.99
N ALA A 319 14.96 18.24 19.68
CA ALA A 319 13.69 18.63 19.07
C ALA A 319 12.94 17.44 18.45
N LEU A 320 13.63 16.34 18.13
CA LEU A 320 13.13 15.22 17.33
C LEU A 320 11.76 14.67 17.78
N SER A 321 11.57 14.53 19.10
CA SER A 321 10.32 14.06 19.70
C SER A 321 9.12 15.00 19.43
N ARG A 322 9.33 16.32 19.51
CA ARG A 322 8.31 17.34 19.16
C ARG A 322 8.11 17.46 17.65
N GLU A 323 9.17 17.33 16.87
CA GLU A 323 9.14 17.39 15.41
C GLU A 323 8.29 16.27 14.79
N ILE A 324 8.30 15.08 15.39
CA ILE A 324 7.50 13.93 14.94
C ILE A 324 6.05 14.04 15.41
N LEU A 325 5.81 14.38 16.69
CA LEU A 325 4.52 14.27 17.36
C LEU A 325 3.62 15.52 17.30
N SER A 326 4.15 16.69 16.94
CA SER A 326 3.37 17.93 16.84
C SER A 326 3.23 18.42 15.39
N SER A 327 2.31 19.36 15.16
CA SER A 327 2.17 20.09 13.90
C SER A 327 3.05 21.35 13.85
N CYS A 328 3.80 21.66 14.92
CA CYS A 328 4.61 22.85 15.05
C CYS A 328 6.09 22.49 15.03
N SER A 329 6.71 22.58 13.84
CA SER A 329 8.16 22.40 13.71
C SER A 329 8.92 23.37 14.62
N THR A 330 9.96 22.88 15.27
CA THR A 330 10.96 23.73 15.95
C THR A 330 12.26 23.84 15.15
N GLY A 331 12.34 23.09 14.06
CA GLY A 331 13.41 23.09 13.08
C GLY A 331 13.09 23.91 11.84
N THR A 332 13.26 23.29 10.68
CA THR A 332 12.86 23.80 9.37
C THR A 332 12.11 22.72 8.61
N VAL A 333 10.90 23.01 8.13
CA VAL A 333 10.15 22.10 7.26
C VAL A 333 10.45 22.43 5.80
N CYS A 334 10.99 21.47 5.05
CA CYS A 334 11.04 21.55 3.60
C CYS A 334 9.78 20.90 3.02
N ILE A 335 9.05 21.65 2.20
CA ILE A 335 7.86 21.21 1.47
C ILE A 335 8.13 21.29 -0.03
N ARG A 336 7.45 20.46 -0.84
CA ARG A 336 7.57 20.53 -2.30
C ARG A 336 7.14 21.91 -2.82
N GLY A 337 6.03 22.44 -2.29
CA GLY A 337 5.39 23.66 -2.78
C GLY A 337 4.71 23.49 -4.13
N ASP A 338 3.83 24.43 -4.45
CA ASP A 338 3.27 24.59 -5.79
C ASP A 338 4.13 25.55 -6.62
N LYS A 339 4.35 25.22 -7.90
CA LYS A 339 4.99 26.15 -8.83
C LYS A 339 4.17 27.45 -8.89
N PRO A 340 4.82 28.63 -8.85
CA PRO A 340 4.09 29.89 -8.94
C PRO A 340 3.26 29.92 -10.23
N GLN A 341 1.95 30.02 -10.08
CA GLN A 341 1.06 30.34 -11.18
C GLN A 341 1.47 31.71 -11.73
N GLN A 342 1.61 31.83 -13.05
CA GLN A 342 1.63 33.15 -13.67
C GLN A 342 0.31 33.84 -13.33
N PRO A 343 0.32 35.14 -12.96
CA PRO A 343 -0.91 35.84 -12.61
C PRO A 343 -1.87 35.79 -13.80
N ALA A 344 -3.11 35.41 -13.56
CA ALA A 344 -4.12 35.30 -14.61
C ALA A 344 -4.29 36.67 -15.28
N ALA A 345 -3.94 36.75 -16.57
CA ALA A 345 -4.28 37.91 -17.38
C ALA A 345 -5.82 38.04 -17.39
N ALA A 346 -6.32 39.24 -17.11
CA ALA A 346 -7.76 39.48 -17.07
C ALA A 346 -8.38 39.15 -18.43
N ALA A 347 -9.22 38.13 -18.47
CA ALA A 347 -9.92 37.72 -19.69
C ALA A 347 -10.97 38.77 -20.05
N ALA A 348 -10.59 39.70 -20.92
CA ALA A 348 -11.51 40.64 -21.54
C ALA A 348 -12.44 39.92 -22.55
N ASP A 349 -13.62 40.49 -22.74
CA ASP A 349 -14.71 39.98 -23.58
C ASP A 349 -14.27 39.64 -25.02
N ALA A 350 -14.74 38.48 -25.52
CA ALA A 350 -14.42 37.98 -26.86
C ALA A 350 -15.47 36.97 -27.40
N GLY A 351 -16.68 37.46 -27.71
CA GLY A 351 -17.44 37.07 -28.92
C GLY A 351 -17.96 35.63 -29.07
N VAL A 352 -19.29 35.48 -29.06
CA VAL A 352 -19.98 34.21 -29.42
C VAL A 352 -20.09 34.05 -30.95
N ALA A 353 -19.39 33.07 -31.52
CA ALA A 353 -19.74 32.34 -32.75
C ALA A 353 -18.85 31.08 -32.89
N GLY A 354 -19.32 29.89 -33.28
CA GLY A 354 -20.68 29.47 -33.67
C GLY A 354 -20.97 28.01 -33.29
N SER A 355 -22.14 27.50 -33.69
CA SER A 355 -22.79 26.35 -33.07
C SER A 355 -22.48 24.95 -33.63
N SER A 356 -22.46 23.96 -32.73
CA SER A 356 -23.09 22.65 -32.95
C SER A 356 -23.99 22.33 -31.74
N SER A 357 -25.28 22.06 -31.96
CA SER A 357 -26.31 22.00 -30.91
C SER A 357 -26.51 20.61 -30.27
N ASP A 358 -27.42 20.57 -29.28
CA ASP A 358 -28.14 19.39 -28.79
C ASP A 358 -27.42 18.37 -27.90
N ALA A 359 -26.20 18.67 -27.45
CA ALA A 359 -25.61 17.99 -26.29
C ALA A 359 -26.25 18.47 -24.98
N LYS A 360 -26.91 17.58 -24.23
CA LYS A 360 -27.31 17.85 -22.83
C LYS A 360 -26.06 18.19 -21.98
N PRO A 361 -26.17 19.07 -20.97
CA PRO A 361 -25.07 19.33 -20.05
C PRO A 361 -24.72 18.06 -19.26
N LYS A 362 -23.44 17.65 -19.31
CA LYS A 362 -22.91 16.50 -18.57
C LYS A 362 -22.98 16.74 -17.06
N ARG A 363 -23.17 15.66 -16.28
CA ARG A 363 -23.03 15.71 -14.82
C ARG A 363 -21.56 15.73 -14.42
N ARG A 364 -21.23 16.60 -13.48
CA ARG A 364 -19.84 16.91 -13.10
C ARG A 364 -19.39 15.97 -11.99
N VAL A 365 -18.28 15.28 -12.18
CA VAL A 365 -17.77 14.21 -11.31
C VAL A 365 -16.46 14.61 -10.64
N GLY A 366 -16.39 14.40 -9.33
CA GLY A 366 -15.19 14.49 -8.52
C GLY A 366 -14.74 13.10 -8.05
N LEU A 367 -13.47 12.76 -8.29
CA LEU A 367 -12.90 11.47 -7.91
C LEU A 367 -11.80 11.68 -6.86
N ILE A 368 -12.00 11.17 -5.64
CA ILE A 368 -10.99 11.22 -4.57
C ILE A 368 -10.32 9.84 -4.48
N GLY A 369 -8.98 9.80 -4.50
CA GLY A 369 -8.22 8.54 -4.49
C GLY A 369 -7.82 8.01 -5.88
N ALA A 370 -7.94 8.84 -6.92
CA ALA A 370 -7.72 8.52 -8.35
C ALA A 370 -6.39 7.80 -8.70
N ARG A 371 -5.38 7.80 -7.82
CA ARG A 371 -4.09 7.12 -8.02
C ARG A 371 -4.17 5.59 -7.92
N GLY A 372 -5.07 5.04 -7.10
CA GLY A 372 -5.20 3.59 -6.90
C GLY A 372 -5.66 2.88 -8.18
N TYR A 373 -5.44 1.56 -8.28
CA TYR A 373 -5.80 0.80 -9.50
C TYR A 373 -7.29 1.01 -9.90
N VAL A 374 -8.22 0.87 -8.94
CA VAL A 374 -9.66 1.15 -9.15
C VAL A 374 -9.89 2.61 -9.57
N GLY A 375 -9.18 3.56 -8.94
CA GLY A 375 -9.22 4.98 -9.31
C GLY A 375 -8.83 5.22 -10.77
N ARG A 376 -7.85 4.48 -11.30
CA ARG A 376 -7.40 4.59 -12.69
C ARG A 376 -8.38 3.95 -13.69
N GLU A 377 -9.11 2.91 -13.30
CA GLU A 377 -10.22 2.40 -14.12
C GLU A 377 -11.42 3.36 -14.11
N LEU A 378 -11.72 4.00 -12.96
CA LEU A 378 -12.72 5.07 -12.87
C LEU A 378 -12.37 6.26 -13.78
N LEU A 379 -11.10 6.68 -13.84
CA LEU A 379 -10.64 7.71 -14.77
C LEU A 379 -10.94 7.37 -16.24
N ARG A 380 -10.83 6.08 -16.62
CA ARG A 380 -11.10 5.63 -17.98
C ARG A 380 -12.60 5.57 -18.27
N LEU A 381 -13.40 4.96 -17.38
CA LEU A 381 -14.85 4.85 -17.55
C LEU A 381 -15.53 6.22 -17.61
N ILE A 382 -15.21 7.13 -16.67
CA ILE A 382 -15.73 8.51 -16.69
C ILE A 382 -15.22 9.25 -17.93
N GLY A 383 -13.96 9.04 -18.31
CA GLY A 383 -13.37 9.56 -19.55
C GLY A 383 -13.97 9.00 -20.85
N GLN A 384 -14.80 7.96 -20.80
CA GLN A 384 -15.54 7.42 -21.96
C GLN A 384 -17.05 7.69 -21.88
N HIS A 385 -17.54 8.28 -20.79
CA HIS A 385 -18.97 8.40 -20.54
C HIS A 385 -19.64 9.51 -21.38
N PRO A 386 -20.79 9.27 -22.04
CA PRO A 386 -21.50 10.30 -22.78
C PRO A 386 -21.99 11.43 -21.87
N GLU A 387 -22.66 11.10 -20.76
CA GLU A 387 -23.34 12.08 -19.89
C GLU A 387 -22.61 12.46 -18.58
N LEU A 388 -21.37 11.99 -18.36
CA LEU A 388 -20.53 12.38 -17.20
C LEU A 388 -19.28 13.14 -17.68
N GLU A 389 -18.77 14.05 -16.84
CA GLU A 389 -17.54 14.82 -17.03
C GLU A 389 -16.68 14.77 -15.76
N LEU A 390 -15.40 14.41 -15.86
CA LEU A 390 -14.49 14.49 -14.72
C LEU A 390 -13.93 15.91 -14.56
N VAL A 391 -14.20 16.56 -13.42
CA VAL A 391 -13.82 17.98 -13.19
C VAL A 391 -12.83 18.20 -12.04
N CYS A 392 -12.61 17.19 -11.17
CA CYS A 392 -11.49 17.15 -10.22
C CYS A 392 -11.12 15.70 -9.92
N ALA A 393 -9.83 15.37 -10.04
CA ALA A 393 -9.26 14.13 -9.54
C ALA A 393 -8.32 14.46 -8.36
N SER A 394 -8.73 14.16 -7.13
CA SER A 394 -7.96 14.52 -5.94
C SER A 394 -6.83 13.52 -5.68
N SER A 395 -5.58 14.00 -5.69
CA SER A 395 -4.41 13.18 -5.37
C SER A 395 -3.17 13.99 -4.96
N ARG A 396 -2.92 14.06 -3.65
CA ARG A 396 -1.71 14.65 -3.04
C ARG A 396 -0.40 14.23 -3.70
N ALA A 397 -0.23 12.94 -4.02
CA ALA A 397 1.00 12.47 -4.67
C ALA A 397 1.25 13.06 -6.08
N LEU A 398 0.20 13.48 -6.79
CA LEU A 398 0.24 13.80 -8.22
C LEU A 398 -0.21 15.24 -8.56
N VAL A 399 -0.40 16.11 -7.56
CA VAL A 399 -0.89 17.50 -7.73
C VAL A 399 -0.17 18.21 -8.88
N GLY A 400 -0.95 18.85 -9.76
CA GLY A 400 -0.43 19.58 -10.92
C GLY A 400 0.01 18.72 -12.13
N GLN A 401 0.12 17.40 -11.99
CA GLN A 401 0.28 16.48 -13.13
C GLN A 401 -1.06 16.32 -13.87
N LYS A 402 -1.04 16.05 -15.18
CA LYS A 402 -2.27 15.81 -15.95
C LYS A 402 -2.94 14.50 -15.54
N VAL A 403 -4.26 14.51 -15.48
CA VAL A 403 -5.07 13.32 -15.18
C VAL A 403 -5.07 12.32 -16.34
N VAL A 404 -5.08 12.82 -17.58
CA VAL A 404 -5.04 12.01 -18.81
C VAL A 404 -3.74 11.18 -18.93
N ASP A 405 -2.61 11.68 -18.43
CA ASP A 405 -1.33 10.95 -18.46
C ASP A 405 -1.38 9.70 -17.58
N LEU A 406 -1.93 9.79 -16.37
CA LEU A 406 -2.10 8.64 -15.47
C LEU A 406 -3.13 7.63 -16.01
N ALA A 407 -4.20 8.12 -16.63
CA ALA A 407 -5.22 7.26 -17.23
C ALA A 407 -4.67 6.45 -18.42
N ASN A 408 -3.83 7.07 -19.26
CA ASN A 408 -3.19 6.43 -20.40
C ASN A 408 -1.97 5.56 -20.06
N ALA A 409 -1.28 5.85 -18.95
CA ALA A 409 -0.16 5.04 -18.48
C ALA A 409 -0.60 3.63 -18.02
N PRO A 410 0.28 2.61 -18.06
CA PRO A 410 0.00 1.30 -17.48
C PRO A 410 -0.06 1.35 -15.94
N PRO A 411 -0.74 0.40 -15.28
CA PRO A 411 -0.54 0.14 -13.85
C PRO A 411 0.92 -0.28 -13.60
N LEU A 412 1.53 0.20 -12.51
CA LEU A 412 2.88 -0.18 -12.09
C LEU A 412 2.80 -1.02 -10.81
N ASN A 413 3.62 -2.06 -10.69
CA ASN A 413 3.71 -2.85 -9.46
C ASN A 413 4.55 -2.09 -8.41
N PRO A 414 4.12 -2.00 -7.14
CA PRO A 414 4.78 -1.16 -6.14
C PRO A 414 6.17 -1.66 -5.70
N HIS A 415 6.51 -2.94 -5.88
CA HIS A 415 7.81 -3.50 -5.49
C HIS A 415 8.87 -3.40 -6.59
N THR A 416 8.47 -3.32 -7.86
CA THR A 416 9.40 -3.29 -9.01
C THR A 416 9.38 -1.98 -9.78
N ASN A 417 8.34 -1.15 -9.58
CA ASN A 417 8.03 0.03 -10.38
C ASN A 417 7.86 -0.25 -11.91
N LEU A 418 7.79 -1.52 -12.30
CA LEU A 418 7.57 -1.96 -13.68
C LEU A 418 6.07 -2.11 -13.99
N PRO A 419 5.65 -2.09 -15.27
CA PRO A 419 4.28 -2.37 -15.67
C PRO A 419 3.75 -3.68 -15.07
N ALA A 420 2.68 -3.57 -14.28
CA ALA A 420 2.12 -4.67 -13.49
C ALA A 420 1.49 -5.79 -14.36
N ALA A 421 1.16 -5.46 -15.62
CA ALA A 421 0.66 -6.41 -16.61
C ALA A 421 1.50 -6.33 -17.90
N SER A 422 2.29 -7.37 -18.15
CA SER A 422 2.80 -7.67 -19.49
C SER A 422 1.63 -7.85 -20.46
N GLY A 423 1.72 -7.29 -21.68
CA GLY A 423 0.58 -7.27 -22.61
C GLY A 423 -0.50 -6.21 -22.28
N GLY A 424 -0.13 -5.12 -21.59
CA GLY A 424 -1.01 -3.95 -21.37
C GLY A 424 -1.33 -3.09 -22.61
N GLY A 425 -0.88 -3.49 -23.81
CA GLY A 425 -1.04 -2.75 -25.07
C GLY A 425 -2.44 -2.85 -25.70
N GLY A 426 -3.49 -2.65 -24.91
CA GLY A 426 -4.83 -2.41 -25.48
C GLY A 426 -4.80 -1.15 -26.35
N ALA A 427 -5.67 -1.08 -27.36
CA ALA A 427 -5.76 0.10 -28.23
C ALA A 427 -5.98 1.36 -27.38
N ARG A 428 -5.26 2.45 -27.69
CA ARG A 428 -5.40 3.76 -27.02
C ARG A 428 -6.75 4.39 -27.37
N GLN A 429 -7.80 3.88 -26.74
CA GLN A 429 -9.17 4.36 -26.88
C GLN A 429 -9.23 5.81 -26.39
N ARG A 430 -9.72 6.72 -27.23
CA ARG A 430 -9.63 8.16 -26.98
C ARG A 430 -10.47 8.55 -25.76
N LEU A 431 -9.81 8.92 -24.67
CA LEU A 431 -10.47 9.44 -23.48
C LEU A 431 -10.88 10.90 -23.72
N HIS A 432 -12.13 11.23 -23.39
CA HIS A 432 -12.70 12.57 -23.35
C HIS A 432 -12.39 13.26 -22.01
N LEU A 433 -11.13 13.18 -21.57
CA LEU A 433 -10.59 13.95 -20.44
C LEU A 433 -9.94 15.21 -20.99
N SER A 434 -10.13 16.36 -20.32
CA SER A 434 -9.44 17.59 -20.71
C SER A 434 -7.92 17.45 -20.54
N ASP A 435 -7.16 17.85 -21.56
CA ASP A 435 -5.71 17.93 -21.54
C ASP A 435 -5.15 18.93 -20.50
N GLU A 436 -6.01 19.82 -20.00
CA GLU A 436 -5.68 20.79 -18.95
C GLU A 436 -6.04 20.29 -17.54
N LEU A 437 -6.87 19.24 -17.43
CA LEU A 437 -7.29 18.68 -16.15
C LEU A 437 -6.08 18.08 -15.43
N LYS A 438 -5.73 18.68 -14.30
CA LYS A 438 -4.63 18.26 -13.43
C LYS A 438 -5.18 17.71 -12.11
N PHE A 439 -4.39 16.90 -11.42
CA PHE A 439 -4.76 16.46 -10.08
C PHE A 439 -4.82 17.67 -9.13
N CYS A 440 -5.94 17.76 -8.41
CA CYS A 440 -6.24 18.75 -7.38
C CYS A 440 -5.75 18.24 -6.01
N ASP A 441 -5.35 19.12 -5.09
CA ASP A 441 -5.25 18.77 -3.66
C ASP A 441 -6.55 19.11 -2.93
N LEU A 442 -7.63 18.42 -3.33
CA LEU A 442 -8.93 18.58 -2.70
C LEU A 442 -9.06 17.54 -1.58
N GLY A 443 -8.48 17.87 -0.43
CA GLY A 443 -8.60 17.12 0.82
C GLY A 443 -9.78 17.60 1.68
N LEU A 444 -9.95 16.96 2.83
CA LEU A 444 -11.01 17.23 3.82
C LEU A 444 -11.10 18.70 4.27
N GLU A 445 -9.95 19.37 4.34
CA GLU A 445 -9.82 20.74 4.85
C GLU A 445 -10.13 21.77 3.76
N GLN A 446 -10.02 21.37 2.48
CA GLN A 446 -10.30 22.19 1.31
C GLN A 446 -11.73 22.02 0.79
N ILE A 447 -12.38 20.88 1.05
CA ILE A 447 -13.76 20.61 0.58
C ILE A 447 -14.75 21.71 1.02
N PRO A 448 -14.89 22.07 2.32
CA PRO A 448 -15.95 22.98 2.78
C PRO A 448 -15.87 24.42 2.24
N THR A 449 -14.72 24.83 1.72
CA THR A 449 -14.45 26.19 1.21
C THR A 449 -14.23 26.22 -0.31
N SER A 450 -14.24 25.06 -0.98
CA SER A 450 -13.93 24.96 -2.40
C SER A 450 -15.17 25.17 -3.27
N ALA A 451 -15.17 26.26 -4.05
CA ALA A 451 -16.16 26.50 -5.10
C ALA A 451 -16.19 25.38 -6.17
N LEU A 452 -15.05 24.71 -6.40
CA LEU A 452 -14.99 23.51 -7.24
C LEU A 452 -15.74 22.35 -6.58
N ALA A 453 -15.63 22.16 -5.27
CA ALA A 453 -16.35 21.09 -4.57
C ALA A 453 -17.87 21.30 -4.57
N ALA A 454 -18.33 22.53 -4.30
CA ALA A 454 -19.74 22.91 -4.30
C ALA A 454 -20.44 22.82 -5.67
N SER A 455 -19.67 22.63 -6.76
CA SER A 455 -20.16 22.59 -8.14
C SER A 455 -20.11 21.20 -8.80
N VAL A 456 -19.76 20.15 -8.05
CA VAL A 456 -19.74 18.75 -8.48
C VAL A 456 -21.06 18.06 -8.14
N ASP A 457 -21.62 17.28 -9.08
CA ASP A 457 -22.85 16.51 -8.91
C ASP A 457 -22.62 15.11 -8.31
N VAL A 458 -21.47 14.49 -8.62
CA VAL A 458 -21.15 13.11 -8.21
C VAL A 458 -19.76 13.04 -7.58
N TRP A 459 -19.66 12.48 -6.38
CA TRP A 459 -18.42 12.19 -5.69
C TRP A 459 -18.17 10.69 -5.60
N ILE A 460 -17.05 10.23 -6.15
CA ILE A 460 -16.60 8.85 -6.01
C ILE A 460 -15.39 8.80 -5.08
N LEU A 461 -15.54 8.09 -3.96
CA LEU A 461 -14.56 8.00 -2.88
C LEU A 461 -13.78 6.68 -3.01
N ALA A 462 -12.79 6.66 -3.90
CA ALA A 462 -11.84 5.56 -4.10
C ALA A 462 -10.75 5.53 -3.00
N LEU A 463 -11.19 5.60 -1.75
CA LEU A 463 -10.36 5.74 -0.55
C LEU A 463 -10.05 4.39 0.11
N PRO A 464 -8.97 4.30 0.93
CA PRO A 464 -8.81 3.19 1.87
C PRO A 464 -9.91 3.22 2.94
N ASN A 465 -10.21 2.06 3.54
CA ASN A 465 -11.14 1.96 4.67
C ASN A 465 -10.69 2.82 5.87
N GLY A 466 -11.66 3.28 6.66
CA GLY A 466 -11.47 4.22 7.77
C GLY A 466 -11.46 5.69 7.33
N HIS A 467 -11.87 5.99 6.09
CA HIS A 467 -11.80 7.34 5.54
C HIS A 467 -13.10 7.85 4.91
N CYS A 468 -14.05 7.02 4.49
CA CYS A 468 -15.22 7.52 3.75
C CYS A 468 -16.04 8.54 4.57
N GLU A 469 -16.38 8.19 5.81
CA GLU A 469 -17.26 8.93 6.71
C GLU A 469 -16.91 10.42 6.84
N GLN A 470 -15.62 10.75 6.96
CA GLN A 470 -15.14 12.13 7.09
C GLN A 470 -15.24 12.93 5.77
N TYR A 471 -15.10 12.27 4.61
CA TYR A 471 -15.29 12.92 3.32
C TYR A 471 -16.78 13.12 3.00
N ALA A 472 -17.62 12.12 3.26
CA ALA A 472 -19.07 12.22 3.07
C ALA A 472 -19.65 13.42 3.86
N ARG A 473 -19.40 13.49 5.18
CA ARG A 473 -19.84 14.61 6.03
C ARG A 473 -19.34 15.98 5.57
N ALA A 474 -18.13 16.06 5.00
CA ALA A 474 -17.59 17.31 4.48
C ALA A 474 -18.30 17.76 3.19
N LEU A 475 -18.73 16.80 2.37
CA LEU A 475 -19.50 17.02 1.14
C LEU A 475 -20.97 17.35 1.44
N ASP A 476 -21.61 16.65 2.39
CA ASP A 476 -22.94 16.98 2.92
C ASP A 476 -23.00 18.42 3.45
N GLY A 477 -21.90 18.86 4.09
CA GLY A 477 -21.74 20.23 4.59
C GLY A 477 -21.85 21.32 3.53
N LEU A 478 -21.68 20.99 2.24
CA LEU A 478 -21.87 21.91 1.11
C LEU A 478 -23.34 22.15 0.77
N LYS A 479 -24.27 21.31 1.28
CA LYS A 479 -25.72 21.43 1.11
C LYS A 479 -26.22 21.53 -0.34
N ARG A 480 -25.48 20.92 -1.28
CA ARG A 480 -25.89 20.80 -2.68
C ARG A 480 -26.94 19.68 -2.82
N GLU A 481 -28.18 20.05 -3.10
CA GLU A 481 -29.26 19.09 -3.37
C GLU A 481 -28.93 18.16 -4.55
N GLY A 482 -29.36 16.91 -4.46
CA GLY A 482 -29.16 15.91 -5.53
C GLY A 482 -27.72 15.40 -5.72
N THR A 483 -26.78 15.77 -4.84
CA THR A 483 -25.40 15.24 -4.89
C THR A 483 -25.40 13.73 -4.64
N VAL A 484 -24.70 12.97 -5.48
CA VAL A 484 -24.50 11.52 -5.31
C VAL A 484 -23.10 11.24 -4.76
N ILE A 485 -22.99 10.51 -3.66
CA ILE A 485 -21.73 10.12 -3.02
C ILE A 485 -21.61 8.59 -3.03
N VAL A 486 -20.51 8.08 -3.58
CA VAL A 486 -20.21 6.65 -3.69
C VAL A 486 -19.01 6.28 -2.82
N ASP A 487 -19.23 5.46 -1.80
CA ASP A 487 -18.15 4.78 -1.07
C ASP A 487 -17.67 3.56 -1.86
N VAL A 488 -16.40 3.56 -2.27
CA VAL A 488 -15.76 2.38 -2.89
C VAL A 488 -15.02 1.52 -1.84
N SER A 489 -14.78 2.08 -0.65
CA SER A 489 -14.21 1.37 0.49
C SER A 489 -15.24 0.39 1.10
N ALA A 490 -14.90 -0.24 2.23
CA ALA A 490 -15.82 -1.09 2.96
C ALA A 490 -16.52 -0.40 4.15
N ASP A 491 -16.37 0.92 4.28
CA ASP A 491 -16.82 1.68 5.46
C ASP A 491 -18.36 1.68 5.56
N GLN A 492 -19.05 1.91 4.44
CA GLN A 492 -20.52 2.11 4.43
C GLN A 492 -21.32 0.87 4.06
N ARG A 493 -20.68 -0.26 3.73
CA ARG A 493 -21.34 -1.50 3.24
C ARG A 493 -22.21 -2.23 4.28
N PHE A 494 -22.24 -1.72 5.51
CA PHE A 494 -23.03 -2.19 6.64
C PHE A 494 -23.97 -1.09 7.19
N SER A 495 -24.03 0.07 6.52
CA SER A 495 -24.73 1.27 7.01
C SER A 495 -26.16 1.30 6.47
N PRO A 496 -27.20 1.40 7.32
CA PRO A 496 -28.59 1.43 6.87
C PRO A 496 -28.98 2.76 6.21
N SER A 497 -28.16 3.81 6.30
CA SER A 497 -28.35 5.09 5.62
C SER A 497 -27.72 5.17 4.23
N TRP A 498 -27.03 4.11 3.78
CA TRP A 498 -26.41 4.03 2.46
C TRP A 498 -27.03 2.88 1.65
N VAL A 499 -27.30 3.10 0.37
CA VAL A 499 -27.82 2.07 -0.53
C VAL A 499 -26.69 1.15 -0.95
N TYR A 500 -26.79 -0.15 -0.62
CA TYR A 500 -25.81 -1.14 -1.06
C TYR A 500 -25.95 -1.38 -2.58
N GLY A 501 -24.93 -0.98 -3.32
CA GLY A 501 -24.97 -0.82 -4.78
C GLY A 501 -24.77 -2.11 -5.58
N LEU A 502 -25.69 -3.06 -5.43
CA LEU A 502 -25.75 -4.30 -6.22
C LEU A 502 -27.07 -4.34 -7.02
N PRO A 503 -27.12 -3.76 -8.25
CA PRO A 503 -28.35 -3.67 -9.05
C PRO A 503 -29.00 -5.02 -9.35
N GLU A 504 -28.17 -6.05 -9.55
CA GLU A 504 -28.55 -7.44 -9.85
C GLU A 504 -29.21 -8.15 -8.65
N ALA A 505 -29.12 -7.59 -7.45
CA ALA A 505 -29.82 -8.10 -6.29
C ALA A 505 -31.33 -7.78 -6.37
N PRO A 506 -32.20 -8.65 -5.82
CA PRO A 506 -33.64 -8.37 -5.73
C PRO A 506 -33.93 -7.00 -5.12
N GLY A 507 -34.64 -6.15 -5.85
CA GLY A 507 -34.91 -4.75 -5.44
C GLY A 507 -33.68 -3.84 -5.35
N GLY A 508 -32.47 -4.31 -5.68
CA GLY A 508 -31.23 -3.52 -5.64
C GLY A 508 -31.28 -2.33 -6.59
N ARG A 509 -31.52 -2.58 -7.88
CA ARG A 509 -31.71 -1.54 -8.91
C ARG A 509 -32.79 -0.53 -8.54
N ALA A 510 -33.91 -0.97 -7.96
CA ALA A 510 -35.01 -0.09 -7.56
C ALA A 510 -34.63 0.84 -6.38
N ARG A 511 -33.84 0.36 -5.40
CA ARG A 511 -33.34 1.18 -4.29
C ARG A 511 -32.28 2.20 -4.71
N LEU A 512 -31.62 1.99 -5.85
CA LEU A 512 -30.58 2.89 -6.35
C LEU A 512 -31.13 4.12 -7.06
N VAL A 513 -32.33 4.08 -7.64
CA VAL A 513 -32.92 5.22 -8.36
C VAL A 513 -33.08 6.42 -7.41
N GLY A 514 -32.41 7.53 -7.71
CA GLY A 514 -32.38 8.73 -6.85
C GLY A 514 -31.53 8.62 -5.59
N ALA A 515 -30.73 7.57 -5.42
CA ALA A 515 -29.90 7.38 -4.22
C ALA A 515 -28.73 8.38 -4.16
N THR A 516 -28.72 9.24 -3.14
CA THR A 516 -27.62 10.19 -2.90
C THR A 516 -26.41 9.58 -2.20
N HIS A 517 -26.57 8.41 -1.57
CA HIS A 517 -25.56 7.76 -0.74
C HIS A 517 -25.47 6.28 -1.08
N ILE A 518 -24.37 5.85 -1.68
CA ILE A 518 -24.21 4.51 -2.28
C ILE A 518 -22.96 3.81 -1.72
N ALA A 519 -23.16 2.67 -1.08
CA ALA A 519 -22.07 1.81 -0.62
C ALA A 519 -21.77 0.77 -1.71
N ASN A 520 -20.65 0.91 -2.41
CA ASN A 520 -20.31 0.02 -3.51
C ASN A 520 -19.83 -1.35 -2.98
N PRO A 521 -20.35 -2.48 -3.51
CA PRO A 521 -19.91 -3.83 -3.15
C PRO A 521 -18.39 -4.04 -3.24
N GLY A 522 -17.86 -4.90 -2.38
CA GLY A 522 -16.50 -5.41 -2.49
C GLY A 522 -16.38 -6.49 -3.56
N CYS A 523 -15.27 -6.51 -4.30
CA CYS A 523 -15.09 -7.40 -5.45
C CYS A 523 -15.47 -8.87 -5.20
N TYR A 524 -14.89 -9.50 -4.17
CA TYR A 524 -15.25 -10.87 -3.80
C TYR A 524 -16.71 -11.02 -3.33
N ALA A 525 -17.27 -9.99 -2.69
CA ALA A 525 -18.67 -9.99 -2.27
C ALA A 525 -19.63 -9.90 -3.46
N THR A 526 -19.32 -9.12 -4.51
CA THR A 526 -20.08 -9.09 -5.77
C THR A 526 -20.16 -10.50 -6.36
N GLY A 527 -19.02 -11.16 -6.56
CA GLY A 527 -18.98 -12.51 -7.13
C GLY A 527 -19.68 -13.56 -6.24
N ALA A 528 -19.49 -13.50 -4.92
CA ALA A 528 -20.10 -14.45 -4.00
C ALA A 528 -21.62 -14.29 -3.93
N GLN A 529 -22.15 -13.06 -3.92
CA GLN A 529 -23.59 -12.81 -3.95
C GLN A 529 -24.19 -13.27 -5.28
N LEU A 530 -23.55 -12.99 -6.42
CA LEU A 530 -24.02 -13.44 -7.72
C LEU A 530 -24.04 -14.99 -7.84
N GLY A 531 -23.14 -15.69 -7.15
CA GLY A 531 -23.14 -17.15 -7.05
C GLY A 531 -24.18 -17.75 -6.07
N LEU A 532 -24.75 -16.96 -5.15
CA LEU A 532 -25.65 -17.45 -4.09
C LEU A 532 -27.11 -16.98 -4.21
N LEU A 533 -27.36 -15.79 -4.75
CA LEU A 533 -28.71 -15.20 -4.84
C LEU A 533 -29.77 -16.12 -5.50
N PRO A 534 -29.48 -16.88 -6.58
CA PRO A 534 -30.46 -17.81 -7.17
C PRO A 534 -30.71 -19.04 -6.29
N LEU A 535 -29.69 -19.49 -5.56
CA LEU A 535 -29.78 -20.66 -4.67
C LEU A 535 -30.47 -20.33 -3.34
N LEU A 536 -30.37 -19.08 -2.88
CA LEU A 536 -31.06 -18.57 -1.68
C LEU A 536 -32.51 -18.12 -1.95
N GLY A 537 -32.99 -18.22 -3.19
CA GLY A 537 -34.37 -17.86 -3.54
C GLY A 537 -34.64 -16.36 -3.61
N GLY A 538 -33.64 -15.56 -3.98
CA GLY A 538 -33.79 -14.09 -4.02
C GLY A 538 -34.90 -13.58 -4.96
N LYS A 539 -35.25 -14.36 -5.98
CA LYS A 539 -36.42 -14.17 -6.85
C LYS A 539 -37.37 -15.34 -6.60
N PRO A 540 -38.37 -15.21 -5.71
CA PRO A 540 -39.31 -16.30 -5.38
C PRO A 540 -40.04 -16.89 -6.58
N GLU A 541 -40.22 -16.08 -7.63
CA GLU A 541 -40.79 -16.46 -8.93
C GLU A 541 -39.88 -17.35 -9.81
N VAL A 542 -38.59 -17.46 -9.47
CA VAL A 542 -37.59 -18.34 -10.13
C VAL A 542 -37.14 -19.48 -9.21
N SER A 543 -37.03 -19.22 -7.91
CA SER A 543 -36.46 -20.15 -6.93
C SER A 543 -37.03 -19.90 -5.54
N GLY A 544 -37.58 -20.94 -4.90
CA GLY A 544 -38.08 -20.88 -3.52
C GLY A 544 -36.99 -21.01 -2.44
N GLY A 545 -35.71 -20.99 -2.83
CA GLY A 545 -34.58 -21.33 -1.97
C GLY A 545 -34.29 -22.83 -1.98
N LEU A 546 -33.03 -23.20 -2.22
CA LEU A 546 -32.60 -24.59 -2.44
C LEU A 546 -31.57 -25.08 -1.40
N LEU A 547 -31.00 -24.18 -0.60
CA LEU A 547 -29.88 -24.50 0.28
C LEU A 547 -30.32 -24.96 1.68
N ASP A 548 -29.61 -25.93 2.24
CA ASP A 548 -29.69 -26.27 3.67
C ASP A 548 -28.84 -25.29 4.49
N LEU A 549 -29.49 -24.25 5.03
CA LEU A 549 -28.81 -23.19 5.79
C LEU A 549 -28.26 -23.64 7.15
N ARG A 550 -28.47 -24.92 7.55
CA ARG A 550 -27.71 -25.55 8.65
C ARG A 550 -26.22 -25.70 8.31
N ILE A 551 -25.88 -25.75 7.02
CA ILE A 551 -24.51 -25.83 6.50
C ILE A 551 -24.20 -24.55 5.69
N PRO A 552 -23.53 -23.54 6.30
CA PRO A 552 -23.15 -22.29 5.62
C PRO A 552 -22.44 -22.50 4.28
N PRO A 553 -22.77 -21.73 3.23
CA PRO A 553 -22.00 -21.72 1.98
C PRO A 553 -20.51 -21.44 2.22
N HIS A 554 -19.65 -22.31 1.71
CA HIS A 554 -18.21 -22.13 1.71
C HIS A 554 -17.76 -21.51 0.38
N VAL A 555 -16.98 -20.44 0.45
CA VAL A 555 -16.51 -19.67 -0.71
C VAL A 555 -14.98 -19.62 -0.67
N PHE A 556 -14.34 -20.36 -1.58
CA PHE A 556 -12.90 -20.28 -1.82
C PHE A 556 -12.63 -19.23 -2.90
N GLY A 557 -11.75 -18.26 -2.64
CA GLY A 557 -11.47 -17.17 -3.56
C GLY A 557 -9.99 -17.01 -3.89
N VAL A 558 -9.68 -16.68 -5.13
CA VAL A 558 -8.33 -16.34 -5.61
C VAL A 558 -8.38 -15.07 -6.46
N SER A 559 -7.69 -14.01 -6.04
CA SER A 559 -7.62 -12.73 -6.77
C SER A 559 -6.27 -12.50 -7.43
N GLY A 560 -6.27 -11.71 -8.50
CA GLY A 560 -5.06 -11.08 -9.00
C GLY A 560 -4.53 -10.03 -8.02
N TYR A 561 -3.22 -9.82 -8.02
CA TYR A 561 -2.54 -9.09 -6.96
C TYR A 561 -2.85 -7.58 -6.90
N SER A 562 -3.51 -7.02 -7.92
CA SER A 562 -4.11 -5.67 -7.85
C SER A 562 -5.14 -5.53 -6.72
N GLY A 563 -5.75 -6.64 -6.26
CA GLY A 563 -6.65 -6.67 -5.12
C GLY A 563 -6.01 -6.29 -3.78
N ALA A 564 -4.68 -6.38 -3.66
CA ALA A 564 -3.93 -5.88 -2.49
C ALA A 564 -3.60 -4.37 -2.58
N GLY A 565 -3.97 -3.71 -3.68
CA GLY A 565 -3.75 -2.26 -3.88
C GLY A 565 -2.30 -1.88 -4.16
N THR A 566 -2.00 -0.59 -3.94
CA THR A 566 -0.72 0.04 -4.32
C THR A 566 0.24 0.30 -3.14
N GLY A 567 -0.04 -0.24 -1.96
CA GLY A 567 0.89 -0.25 -0.83
C GLY A 567 1.76 -1.50 -0.85
N LEU A 568 2.99 -1.44 -0.32
CA LEU A 568 3.89 -2.60 -0.26
C LEU A 568 3.30 -3.71 0.64
N SER A 569 3.24 -4.94 0.13
CA SER A 569 2.82 -6.13 0.87
C SER A 569 3.31 -7.41 0.20
N ASN A 570 3.36 -8.52 0.95
CA ASN A 570 3.61 -9.85 0.36
C ASN A 570 2.51 -10.24 -0.67
N ALA A 571 1.30 -9.73 -0.50
CA ALA A 571 0.16 -9.98 -1.38
C ALA A 571 0.25 -9.27 -2.75
N ASN A 572 1.24 -8.40 -2.98
CA ASN A 572 1.53 -7.82 -4.29
C ASN A 572 3.03 -7.83 -4.67
N ASN A 573 3.86 -8.58 -3.94
CA ASN A 573 5.28 -8.77 -4.24
C ASN A 573 5.45 -9.88 -5.30
N PRO A 574 5.93 -9.58 -6.53
CA PRO A 574 6.10 -10.60 -7.56
C PRO A 574 7.04 -11.74 -7.15
N LYS A 575 8.03 -11.48 -6.28
CA LYS A 575 8.96 -12.50 -5.78
C LYS A 575 8.28 -13.53 -4.86
N VAL A 576 7.22 -13.12 -4.14
CA VAL A 576 6.47 -13.98 -3.19
C VAL A 576 5.34 -14.75 -3.91
N LEU A 577 4.82 -14.19 -5.00
CA LEU A 577 3.74 -14.77 -5.79
C LEU A 577 4.24 -15.70 -6.92
N ALA A 578 5.53 -15.66 -7.26
CA ALA A 578 6.12 -16.55 -8.25
C ALA A 578 5.85 -18.03 -7.91
N ASP A 579 5.26 -18.76 -8.86
CA ASP A 579 4.88 -20.17 -8.77
C ASP A 579 4.03 -20.55 -7.52
N ASN A 580 3.28 -19.59 -6.97
CA ASN A 580 2.65 -19.69 -5.65
C ASN A 580 1.22 -19.10 -5.61
N ILE A 581 0.44 -19.48 -4.60
CA ILE A 581 -0.78 -18.75 -4.18
C ILE A 581 -0.75 -18.50 -2.67
N VAL A 582 -0.99 -17.25 -2.26
CA VAL A 582 -0.85 -16.82 -0.86
C VAL A 582 -2.22 -16.67 -0.22
N ALA A 583 -2.54 -17.53 0.75
CA ALA A 583 -3.72 -17.38 1.62
C ALA A 583 -3.58 -16.18 2.55
N TYR A 584 -4.66 -15.45 2.82
CA TYR A 584 -4.64 -14.35 3.80
C TYR A 584 -5.98 -14.18 4.51
N LYS A 585 -5.95 -13.92 5.83
CA LYS A 585 -7.16 -13.59 6.64
C LYS A 585 -8.36 -14.53 6.40
N SER A 586 -8.11 -15.84 6.32
CA SER A 586 -9.09 -16.89 5.93
C SER A 586 -10.23 -17.17 6.91
N VAL A 587 -10.39 -16.32 7.95
CA VAL A 587 -11.49 -16.30 8.92
C VAL A 587 -11.70 -14.83 9.31
N GLY A 588 -12.96 -14.37 9.40
CA GLY A 588 -13.26 -12.99 9.79
C GLY A 588 -12.90 -11.95 8.74
N HIS A 589 -12.72 -12.36 7.48
CA HIS A 589 -12.47 -11.44 6.37
C HIS A 589 -13.64 -10.45 6.19
N ILE A 590 -13.38 -9.22 5.76
CA ILE A 590 -14.45 -8.21 5.64
C ILE A 590 -15.57 -8.64 4.67
N HIS A 591 -15.20 -9.26 3.55
CA HIS A 591 -16.14 -9.85 2.59
C HIS A 591 -16.95 -11.03 3.16
N GLU A 592 -16.44 -11.79 4.14
CA GLU A 592 -17.20 -12.85 4.81
C GLU A 592 -18.41 -12.25 5.54
N ARG A 593 -18.16 -11.15 6.27
CA ARG A 593 -19.18 -10.40 7.00
C ARG A 593 -20.12 -9.66 6.05
N GLU A 594 -19.58 -9.05 4.98
CA GLU A 594 -20.34 -8.31 3.98
C GLU A 594 -21.38 -9.20 3.28
N VAL A 595 -20.94 -10.34 2.75
CA VAL A 595 -21.83 -11.32 2.11
C VAL A 595 -22.82 -11.89 3.12
N SER A 596 -22.38 -12.22 4.34
CA SER A 596 -23.28 -12.73 5.38
C SER A 596 -24.36 -11.73 5.79
N HIS A 597 -24.03 -10.44 5.80
CA HIS A 597 -24.94 -9.35 6.15
C HIS A 597 -25.96 -9.08 5.04
N GLN A 598 -25.48 -8.90 3.79
CA GLN A 598 -26.32 -8.52 2.66
C GLN A 598 -27.22 -9.68 2.17
N LEU A 599 -26.83 -10.93 2.38
CA LEU A 599 -27.68 -12.11 2.10
C LEU A 599 -28.51 -12.59 3.31
N GLY A 600 -28.37 -11.95 4.48
CA GLY A 600 -28.98 -12.39 5.74
C GLY A 600 -28.56 -13.81 6.20
N THR A 601 -27.57 -14.41 5.55
CA THR A 601 -27.25 -15.84 5.59
C THR A 601 -25.75 -16.01 5.81
N PRO A 602 -25.29 -16.64 6.92
CA PRO A 602 -23.87 -16.82 7.18
C PRO A 602 -23.14 -17.57 6.07
N VAL A 603 -21.97 -17.06 5.65
CA VAL A 603 -21.03 -17.75 4.75
C VAL A 603 -19.68 -17.97 5.41
N ARG A 604 -18.81 -18.77 4.78
CA ARG A 604 -17.40 -18.97 5.17
C ARG A 604 -16.51 -18.63 3.99
N PHE A 605 -15.53 -17.74 4.16
CA PHE A 605 -14.76 -17.19 3.03
C PHE A 605 -13.24 -17.27 3.23
N MET A 606 -12.56 -17.91 2.26
CA MET A 606 -11.12 -18.18 2.29
C MET A 606 -10.42 -17.50 1.08
N PRO A 607 -9.92 -16.25 1.22
CA PRO A 607 -9.27 -15.54 0.14
C PRO A 607 -7.78 -15.88 -0.01
N HIS A 608 -7.35 -15.91 -1.27
CA HIS A 608 -5.98 -16.13 -1.70
C HIS A 608 -5.60 -15.11 -2.78
N VAL A 609 -4.31 -14.93 -3.02
CA VAL A 609 -3.80 -14.07 -4.10
C VAL A 609 -2.77 -14.82 -4.96
N ALA A 610 -2.76 -14.52 -6.25
CA ALA A 610 -2.00 -15.24 -7.29
C ALA A 610 -1.15 -14.28 -8.15
N PRO A 611 -0.13 -14.78 -8.89
CA PRO A 611 0.82 -13.95 -9.64
C PRO A 611 0.26 -13.17 -10.84
N PHE A 612 -1.00 -13.35 -11.23
CA PHE A 612 -1.62 -12.54 -12.28
C PHE A 612 -2.12 -11.19 -11.73
N PHE A 613 -2.15 -10.14 -12.57
CA PHE A 613 -2.44 -8.78 -12.10
C PHE A 613 -3.89 -8.56 -11.65
N GLN A 614 -4.87 -8.96 -12.45
CA GLN A 614 -6.29 -8.66 -12.23
C GLN A 614 -7.20 -9.83 -12.63
N GLY A 615 -8.39 -9.86 -12.06
CA GLY A 615 -9.34 -10.96 -12.11
C GLY A 615 -9.56 -11.60 -10.74
N ILE A 616 -10.68 -12.30 -10.57
CA ILE A 616 -11.01 -13.15 -9.42
C ILE A 616 -11.57 -14.48 -9.94
N HIS A 617 -11.17 -15.57 -9.28
CA HIS A 617 -11.85 -16.85 -9.26
C HIS A 617 -12.57 -17.02 -7.92
N LEU A 618 -13.81 -17.51 -7.96
CA LEU A 618 -14.52 -18.03 -6.80
C LEU A 618 -15.00 -19.45 -7.09
N THR A 619 -14.71 -20.39 -6.19
CA THR A 619 -15.42 -21.67 -6.11
C THR A 619 -16.30 -21.64 -4.87
N LEU A 620 -17.61 -21.68 -5.10
CA LEU A 620 -18.63 -21.80 -4.06
C LEU A 620 -18.99 -23.27 -3.90
N SER A 621 -19.05 -23.74 -2.66
CA SER A 621 -19.47 -25.08 -2.28
C SER A 621 -20.65 -24.95 -1.33
N THR A 622 -21.82 -25.41 -1.75
CA THR A 622 -23.08 -25.29 -1.04
C THR A 622 -23.69 -26.67 -0.77
N GLN A 623 -24.56 -26.74 0.24
CA GLN A 623 -25.38 -27.91 0.52
C GLN A 623 -26.82 -27.61 0.07
N LEU A 624 -27.39 -28.45 -0.78
CA LEU A 624 -28.82 -28.43 -1.08
C LEU A 624 -29.61 -29.08 0.06
N SER A 625 -30.85 -28.65 0.27
CA SER A 625 -31.81 -29.37 1.12
C SER A 625 -32.20 -30.71 0.47
N GLU A 626 -32.62 -31.68 1.28
CA GLU A 626 -32.99 -33.02 0.80
C GLU A 626 -34.08 -32.98 -0.29
N SER A 627 -35.07 -32.09 -0.14
CA SER A 627 -36.14 -31.88 -1.12
C SER A 627 -35.67 -31.14 -2.39
N ALA A 628 -34.66 -30.27 -2.29
CA ALA A 628 -34.08 -29.60 -3.45
C ALA A 628 -33.08 -30.48 -4.21
N ALA A 629 -32.37 -31.38 -3.53
CA ALA A 629 -31.46 -32.34 -4.14
C ALA A 629 -32.20 -33.44 -4.92
N ALA A 630 -33.40 -33.83 -4.46
CA ALA A 630 -34.22 -34.87 -5.06
C ALA A 630 -34.76 -34.48 -6.45
N GLY A 631 -33.98 -34.79 -7.50
CA GLY A 631 -34.35 -34.60 -8.91
C GLY A 631 -33.74 -33.37 -9.59
N LEU A 632 -32.86 -32.63 -8.91
CA LEU A 632 -32.06 -31.58 -9.54
C LEU A 632 -30.95 -32.16 -10.42
N THR A 633 -30.50 -31.39 -11.40
CA THR A 633 -29.40 -31.73 -12.31
C THR A 633 -28.60 -30.48 -12.65
N ASP A 634 -27.34 -30.63 -13.05
CA ASP A 634 -26.48 -29.50 -13.48
C ASP A 634 -27.16 -28.64 -14.56
N ALA A 635 -27.87 -29.28 -15.49
CA ALA A 635 -28.63 -28.62 -16.54
C ALA A 635 -29.79 -27.78 -15.97
N ARG A 636 -30.53 -28.26 -14.96
CA ARG A 636 -31.60 -27.45 -14.34
C ARG A 636 -31.05 -26.34 -13.45
N VAL A 637 -29.90 -26.54 -12.79
CA VAL A 637 -29.20 -25.46 -12.06
C VAL A 637 -28.74 -24.38 -13.05
N HIS A 638 -28.17 -24.76 -14.18
CA HIS A 638 -27.77 -23.83 -15.26
C HIS A 638 -28.96 -22.99 -15.77
N GLU A 639 -30.10 -23.61 -16.11
CA GLU A 639 -31.28 -22.85 -16.55
C GLU A 639 -31.88 -21.98 -15.43
N LEU A 640 -31.88 -22.42 -14.16
CA LEU A 640 -32.30 -21.58 -13.04
C LEU A 640 -31.44 -20.31 -12.90
N PHE A 641 -30.12 -20.40 -13.12
CA PHE A 641 -29.25 -19.22 -13.15
C PHE A 641 -29.52 -18.34 -14.39
N ARG A 642 -29.81 -18.92 -15.56
CA ARG A 642 -30.19 -18.18 -16.78
C ARG A 642 -31.52 -17.44 -16.63
N GLU A 643 -32.51 -18.08 -16.01
CA GLU A 643 -33.80 -17.49 -15.66
C GLU A 643 -33.63 -16.36 -14.64
N PHE A 644 -32.81 -16.57 -13.60
CA PHE A 644 -32.56 -15.54 -12.59
C PHE A 644 -31.86 -14.30 -13.16
N TYR A 645 -30.85 -14.47 -14.01
CA TYR A 645 -30.08 -13.38 -14.62
C TYR A 645 -30.57 -12.96 -16.01
N ALA A 646 -31.80 -13.34 -16.38
CA ALA A 646 -32.42 -12.89 -17.62
C ALA A 646 -32.52 -11.34 -17.65
N GLY A 647 -31.90 -10.73 -18.65
CA GLY A 647 -31.83 -9.27 -18.84
C GLY A 647 -30.66 -8.57 -18.15
N GLU A 648 -29.90 -9.24 -17.27
CA GLU A 648 -28.79 -8.64 -16.52
C GLU A 648 -27.51 -8.58 -17.38
N ALA A 649 -27.35 -7.53 -18.19
CA ALA A 649 -26.28 -7.41 -19.20
C ALA A 649 -24.84 -7.52 -18.66
N LEU A 650 -24.62 -7.29 -17.36
CA LEU A 650 -23.33 -7.43 -16.68
C LEU A 650 -23.17 -8.76 -15.92
N VAL A 651 -24.04 -9.74 -16.15
CA VAL A 651 -23.90 -11.13 -15.69
C VAL A 651 -24.06 -12.09 -16.86
N ARG A 652 -23.08 -12.99 -17.03
CA ARG A 652 -23.15 -14.09 -18.01
C ARG A 652 -23.30 -15.42 -17.30
N VAL A 653 -24.15 -16.29 -17.81
CA VAL A 653 -24.32 -17.67 -17.32
C VAL A 653 -23.85 -18.63 -18.41
N THR A 654 -23.04 -19.63 -18.02
CA THR A 654 -22.43 -20.61 -18.92
C THR A 654 -22.42 -22.00 -18.28
N PRO A 655 -22.55 -23.10 -19.05
CA PRO A 655 -22.45 -24.44 -18.50
C PRO A 655 -20.99 -24.85 -18.22
N ALA A 656 -20.02 -24.23 -18.89
CA ALA A 656 -18.60 -24.50 -18.68
C ALA A 656 -18.08 -23.87 -17.37
N ILE A 657 -16.96 -24.37 -16.85
CA ILE A 657 -16.21 -23.68 -15.79
C ILE A 657 -15.59 -22.41 -16.40
N PRO A 658 -15.96 -21.20 -15.96
CA PRO A 658 -15.41 -19.97 -16.52
C PRO A 658 -14.00 -19.70 -15.98
N LEU A 659 -13.18 -18.97 -16.75
CA LEU A 659 -11.76 -18.79 -16.48
C LEU A 659 -11.41 -17.32 -16.22
N VAL A 660 -10.55 -17.07 -15.23
CA VAL A 660 -10.17 -15.71 -14.81
C VAL A 660 -9.65 -14.85 -15.96
N LYS A 661 -8.85 -15.45 -16.86
CA LYS A 661 -8.30 -14.79 -18.06
C LYS A 661 -9.36 -14.26 -19.04
N ASP A 662 -10.56 -14.82 -19.03
CA ASP A 662 -11.65 -14.46 -19.95
C ASP A 662 -12.57 -13.39 -19.33
N ASN A 663 -12.53 -13.19 -18.01
CA ASN A 663 -13.16 -12.07 -17.30
C ASN A 663 -12.19 -10.93 -16.93
N ALA A 664 -10.87 -11.13 -16.98
CA ALA A 664 -9.90 -10.06 -16.75
C ALA A 664 -10.06 -8.97 -17.82
N ARG A 665 -10.16 -7.70 -17.39
CA ARG A 665 -10.55 -6.54 -18.20
C ARG A 665 -12.00 -6.57 -18.73
N ALA A 666 -12.86 -7.45 -18.23
CA ALA A 666 -14.28 -7.47 -18.57
C ALA A 666 -15.15 -6.69 -17.56
N HIS A 667 -16.18 -6.03 -18.08
CA HIS A 667 -17.17 -5.29 -17.30
C HIS A 667 -18.28 -6.17 -16.68
N HIS A 668 -18.27 -7.48 -16.93
CA HIS A 668 -19.29 -8.43 -16.47
C HIS A 668 -18.71 -9.51 -15.55
N ALA A 669 -19.59 -10.09 -14.74
CA ALA A 669 -19.36 -11.35 -14.04
C ALA A 669 -19.73 -12.53 -14.95
N THR A 670 -19.07 -13.68 -14.78
CA THR A 670 -19.47 -14.95 -15.40
C THR A 670 -19.70 -15.98 -14.30
N VAL A 671 -20.87 -16.62 -14.33
CA VAL A 671 -21.27 -17.71 -13.42
C VAL A 671 -21.41 -18.99 -14.22
N GLY A 672 -20.87 -20.10 -13.72
CA GLY A 672 -20.90 -21.38 -14.41
C GLY A 672 -20.27 -22.52 -13.61
N GLY A 673 -19.81 -23.56 -14.31
CA GLY A 673 -19.14 -24.69 -13.70
C GLY A 673 -19.99 -25.43 -12.66
N PHE A 674 -21.30 -25.51 -12.90
CA PHE A 674 -22.27 -26.17 -12.02
C PHE A 674 -21.94 -27.67 -11.93
N GLN A 675 -21.73 -28.17 -10.71
CA GLN A 675 -21.43 -29.58 -10.45
C GLN A 675 -22.17 -30.03 -9.18
N LEU A 676 -23.23 -30.80 -9.37
CA LEU A 676 -24.04 -31.44 -8.32
C LEU A 676 -23.56 -32.87 -8.08
N ASP A 677 -23.28 -33.20 -6.82
CA ASP A 677 -23.26 -34.56 -6.32
C ASP A 677 -24.67 -34.94 -5.82
N PRO A 678 -25.45 -35.76 -6.57
CA PRO A 678 -26.80 -36.15 -6.17
C PRO A 678 -26.83 -37.14 -5.01
N ALA A 679 -25.70 -37.76 -4.63
CA ALA A 679 -25.63 -38.68 -3.49
C ALA A 679 -25.43 -37.96 -2.16
N THR A 680 -24.83 -36.76 -2.16
CA THR A 680 -24.66 -35.91 -0.95
C THR A 680 -25.51 -34.65 -0.97
N GLY A 681 -26.11 -34.26 -2.10
CA GLY A 681 -26.78 -32.98 -2.28
C GLY A 681 -25.83 -31.79 -2.33
N ARG A 682 -24.52 -32.01 -2.47
CA ARG A 682 -23.52 -30.95 -2.55
C ARG A 682 -23.49 -30.34 -3.95
N LEU A 683 -23.67 -29.02 -4.04
CA LEU A 683 -23.54 -28.27 -5.30
C LEU A 683 -22.29 -27.38 -5.26
N ALA A 684 -21.44 -27.50 -6.27
CA ALA A 684 -20.38 -26.55 -6.55
C ALA A 684 -20.79 -25.59 -7.69
N VAL A 685 -20.41 -24.32 -7.55
CA VAL A 685 -20.62 -23.25 -8.55
C VAL A 685 -19.34 -22.43 -8.66
N VAL A 686 -18.97 -22.00 -9.86
CA VAL A 686 -17.81 -21.14 -10.11
C VAL A 686 -18.25 -19.77 -10.60
N VAL A 687 -17.64 -18.71 -10.05
CA VAL A 687 -17.85 -17.32 -10.49
C VAL A 687 -16.50 -16.67 -10.80
N THR A 688 -16.39 -16.03 -11.96
CA THR A 688 -15.22 -15.22 -12.34
C THR A 688 -15.64 -13.78 -12.63
N ILE A 689 -14.86 -12.82 -12.14
CA ILE A 689 -15.08 -11.38 -12.34
C ILE A 689 -13.73 -10.67 -12.56
N ASP A 690 -13.74 -9.44 -13.08
CA ASP A 690 -12.61 -8.53 -12.88
C ASP A 690 -12.72 -7.82 -11.52
N ASN A 691 -11.64 -7.80 -10.73
CA ASN A 691 -11.63 -7.22 -9.38
C ASN A 691 -11.49 -5.68 -9.35
N LEU A 692 -11.14 -5.05 -10.47
CA LEU A 692 -11.03 -3.61 -10.62
C LEU A 692 -12.24 -3.02 -11.36
N LEU A 693 -12.84 -3.76 -12.29
CA LEU A 693 -14.01 -3.36 -13.07
C LEU A 693 -15.32 -3.79 -12.39
N LYS A 694 -15.91 -4.95 -12.72
CA LYS A 694 -17.21 -5.37 -12.14
C LYS A 694 -17.14 -5.59 -10.62
N GLY A 695 -15.95 -5.85 -10.09
CA GLY A 695 -15.70 -5.89 -8.64
C GLY A 695 -15.48 -4.52 -7.98
N ALA A 696 -15.39 -3.41 -8.72
CA ALA A 696 -15.26 -2.06 -8.15
C ALA A 696 -15.72 -0.93 -9.09
N ALA A 697 -14.91 -0.53 -10.08
CA ALA A 697 -15.10 0.70 -10.87
C ALA A 697 -16.34 0.67 -11.78
N THR A 698 -16.59 -0.45 -12.46
CA THR A 698 -17.80 -0.63 -13.27
C THR A 698 -19.05 -0.66 -12.40
N GLN A 699 -18.98 -1.32 -11.24
CA GLN A 699 -20.08 -1.34 -10.27
C GLN A 699 -20.43 0.10 -9.83
N ALA A 700 -19.41 0.92 -9.53
CA ALA A 700 -19.59 2.30 -9.11
C ALA A 700 -20.22 3.17 -10.22
N VAL A 701 -19.82 3.01 -11.48
CA VAL A 701 -20.42 3.76 -12.61
C VAL A 701 -21.86 3.30 -12.88
N GLN A 702 -22.13 1.98 -12.88
CA GLN A 702 -23.49 1.44 -13.04
C GLN A 702 -24.43 2.00 -11.96
N ASN A 703 -23.96 2.01 -10.71
CA ASN A 703 -24.69 2.58 -9.57
C ASN A 703 -24.96 4.09 -9.71
N VAL A 704 -23.96 4.87 -10.14
CA VAL A 704 -24.11 6.31 -10.42
C VAL A 704 -25.13 6.57 -11.51
N ASN A 705 -25.10 5.78 -12.59
CA ASN A 705 -26.01 5.93 -13.71
C ASN A 705 -27.46 5.67 -13.30
N ILE A 706 -27.73 4.56 -12.58
CA ILE A 706 -29.07 4.25 -12.05
C ILE A 706 -29.54 5.36 -11.11
N ALA A 707 -28.68 5.86 -10.22
CA ALA A 707 -29.03 6.91 -9.26
C ALA A 707 -29.37 8.26 -9.93
N LEU A 708 -28.69 8.59 -11.03
CA LEU A 708 -28.95 9.79 -11.82
C LEU A 708 -30.09 9.62 -12.86
N GLY A 709 -30.64 8.42 -13.02
CA GLY A 709 -31.66 8.12 -14.04
C GLY A 709 -31.11 8.05 -15.48
N LEU A 710 -29.83 7.72 -15.63
CA LEU A 710 -29.15 7.48 -16.92
C LEU A 710 -29.26 6.00 -17.31
N ASP A 711 -28.86 5.66 -18.54
CA ASP A 711 -28.64 4.27 -18.94
C ASP A 711 -27.53 3.64 -18.06
N GLU A 712 -27.86 2.54 -17.39
CA GLU A 712 -26.94 1.85 -16.47
C GLU A 712 -25.69 1.28 -17.15
N LEU A 713 -25.70 1.14 -18.48
CA LEU A 713 -24.58 0.64 -19.28
C LEU A 713 -23.74 1.76 -19.93
N ALA A 714 -24.19 3.03 -19.85
CA ALA A 714 -23.48 4.15 -20.44
C ALA A 714 -22.04 4.27 -19.90
N GLY A 715 -21.07 4.48 -20.80
CA GLY A 715 -19.63 4.51 -20.47
C GLY A 715 -19.04 3.19 -19.94
N ILE A 716 -19.81 2.10 -19.91
CA ILE A 716 -19.38 0.76 -19.48
C ILE A 716 -19.38 -0.20 -20.67
N ILE A 717 -20.43 -0.18 -21.48
CA ILE A 717 -20.51 -0.90 -22.75
C ILE A 717 -20.67 0.13 -23.85
N THR A 718 -19.70 0.19 -24.77
CA THR A 718 -19.88 0.92 -26.03
C THR A 718 -20.87 0.15 -26.90
N PRO A 719 -21.89 0.80 -27.51
CA PRO A 719 -22.64 0.21 -28.60
C PRO A 719 -21.71 -0.29 -29.71
N GLN A 720 -22.06 -1.41 -30.34
CA GLN A 720 -21.34 -1.99 -31.49
C GLN A 720 -21.78 -1.34 -32.80
#